data_AF-A0A498EMI7-F1
#
_entry.id   AF-A0A498EMI7-F1
#
_cell.length_a   1.000
_cell.length_b   1.000
_cell.length_c   1.000
_cell.angle_alpha   90.00
_cell.angle_beta   90.00
_cell.angle_gamma   90.00
#
_symmetry.space_group_name_H-M   'P 1'
#
loop_
_entity.id
_entity.type
_entity.pdbx_description
1 polymer ?
#
loop_
_entity_poly.entity_id
_entity_poly.type
_entity_poly.pdbx_seq_one_letter_code
_entity_poly.pdbx_strand_id
1 'polypeptide(L)'
;MIRDKRYTTLLIVVVVLSSGLFAGTVASSVPNELQTHDVGASDVVVEPGDSIQDAIATANSGDTVTIQEGTYEESIEINKPLTLVGNGDVVLDGNNIDTGYNEINGITVTASDVTIEGIEVRRYPDNGISVLEGDLLTRSVTLDNVVSRLNGHDGLYIEATTDQAELTVTSSRFIDNGDLGIHGSGEFDSTNFTDIDVTENADSGIFIETLQANVLNSSITNNGDRSGEHGLSIQNAETVSVSNTTIFESYEDNINIVGTAPLTRTVTVENVSSRNAGADGLLVEGTSDQSTLSIDNSQFSGNGDTGIDTLGQLDNFAISNSQINENNDYGLSPAATTVDIDSIRVSENGASSISSSDDAGILLDNPETAVITNSTILSSYDDNIRVIGSDPLTRSVEITNVSSRLAGSSGLSVAPTDEQSELQISDSEFSGNNNAGVTTTGEFDIANLSSTTVTSNDGDGVYLESQSVDIADLDVTSNGDDGFSDDNGILIDNGQTTTIENTTVTGSSETNIYIDGEPITRSVVITNVVASQSQNGDGIAAVATPEQDTITLTNISAVGNNDDGLDIGTAVLNLDQSTVNGNGDVGIIATPDRANITRSSVQNNGDNGIQFLSLGTEATVSLNSILGNGEAAVVNDQEGVTVDAQNNWWGTASGPSEADIVGDVNTNDALASPPGLNGVINPAAVTVEPTEQTSVGIQLEGARNGVTAYQFDLSVANSSVANISAINATNEAEFVDINVSDDGSAASVNVGMGDSPHEVNNPTVVKVTLTTAELGETTLSLSDVTATDLDNEEYLQGETTGATITVSESVSPSPVVGEDEPNDLNGDGLYEDIDGDGEFDVFDVQALFNNRDSTAVTSNPEAFNFAGDENPDSVSVFDVQALFTDLQQQ
;
A
#
# COMPACT_ATOMS: atom_id res chain seq x y z
N MET A 1 -5.90 -41.05 12.93
CA MET A 1 -4.99 -42.05 13.55
C MET A 1 -4.02 -42.52 12.47
N ILE A 2 -2.71 -42.24 12.60
CA ILE A 2 -1.64 -42.65 11.65
C ILE A 2 -1.87 -42.07 10.24
N ARG A 3 -1.45 -40.82 10.01
CA ARG A 3 -0.13 -40.43 9.46
C ARG A 3 -0.05 -40.67 7.95
N ASP A 4 -0.17 -39.60 7.19
CA ASP A 4 0.72 -39.36 6.06
C ASP A 4 1.93 -38.52 6.56
N LYS A 5 3.03 -38.49 5.81
CA LYS A 5 4.22 -37.68 6.09
C LYS A 5 4.92 -37.32 4.78
N ARG A 6 4.90 -36.03 4.44
CA ARG A 6 5.88 -35.43 3.52
C ARG A 6 6.76 -34.50 4.35
N TYR A 7 8.06 -34.52 4.08
CA TYR A 7 9.02 -33.57 4.62
C TYR A 7 9.52 -32.70 3.48
N THR A 8 9.61 -31.40 3.75
CA THR A 8 10.35 -30.42 2.97
C THR A 8 11.80 -30.87 2.76
N THR A 9 12.41 -30.53 1.64
CA THR A 9 13.88 -30.46 1.52
C THR A 9 14.23 -29.28 0.62
N LEU A 10 14.93 -28.33 1.21
CA LEU A 10 15.42 -27.09 0.60
C LEU A 10 16.38 -27.37 -0.57
N LEU A 11 16.31 -26.56 -1.61
CA LEU A 11 17.29 -26.56 -2.71
C LEU A 11 18.43 -25.60 -2.34
N ILE A 12 19.66 -26.09 -2.23
CA ILE A 12 20.87 -25.25 -2.10
C ILE A 12 21.76 -25.50 -3.31
N VAL A 13 22.11 -24.42 -4.01
CA VAL A 13 23.01 -24.43 -5.17
C VAL A 13 24.46 -24.62 -4.71
N VAL A 14 25.16 -25.61 -5.27
CA VAL A 14 26.62 -25.75 -5.13
C VAL A 14 27.23 -26.17 -6.47
N VAL A 15 28.01 -25.27 -7.07
CA VAL A 15 28.71 -25.50 -8.34
C VAL A 15 30.02 -26.26 -8.10
N VAL A 16 30.15 -27.49 -8.65
CA VAL A 16 31.45 -28.17 -8.79
C VAL A 16 31.53 -28.97 -10.09
N LEU A 17 32.49 -28.60 -10.95
CA LEU A 17 32.94 -29.40 -12.10
C LEU A 17 33.95 -30.48 -11.64
N SER A 18 33.78 -31.76 -12.01
CA SER A 18 34.88 -32.60 -12.56
C SER A 18 34.54 -34.09 -12.85
N SER A 19 35.05 -34.55 -13.98
CA SER A 19 35.26 -35.93 -14.50
C SER A 19 35.36 -37.14 -13.54
N GLY A 20 34.91 -38.34 -13.97
CA GLY A 20 35.62 -39.58 -13.59
C GLY A 20 34.97 -40.99 -13.69
N LEU A 21 34.99 -41.61 -14.89
CA LEU A 21 35.40 -43.01 -15.15
C LEU A 21 34.68 -44.28 -14.55
N PHE A 22 33.99 -45.03 -15.44
CA PHE A 22 33.99 -46.52 -15.61
C PHE A 22 33.66 -47.53 -14.47
N ALA A 23 32.65 -48.41 -14.69
CA ALA A 23 32.82 -49.78 -15.25
C ALA A 23 31.60 -50.73 -14.97
N GLY A 24 31.10 -51.52 -15.95
CA GLY A 24 29.95 -52.41 -15.68
C GLY A 24 29.34 -53.29 -16.81
N THR A 25 30.14 -53.87 -17.70
CA THR A 25 29.77 -54.91 -18.72
C THR A 25 28.78 -56.00 -18.22
N VAL A 26 27.92 -56.70 -19.00
CA VAL A 26 27.73 -57.02 -20.45
C VAL A 26 26.27 -57.55 -20.64
N ALA A 27 25.64 -57.89 -21.79
CA ALA A 27 25.91 -58.01 -23.25
C ALA A 27 24.54 -58.32 -23.97
N SER A 28 24.36 -58.37 -25.30
CA SER A 28 24.95 -57.68 -26.49
C SER A 28 24.34 -58.29 -27.78
N SER A 29 23.94 -57.50 -28.78
CA SER A 29 23.62 -58.02 -30.14
C SER A 29 23.87 -56.97 -31.25
N VAL A 30 24.67 -57.34 -32.25
CA VAL A 30 24.94 -56.59 -33.50
C VAL A 30 24.82 -57.61 -34.66
N PRO A 31 24.28 -57.23 -35.83
CA PRO A 31 25.02 -56.46 -36.85
C PRO A 31 24.24 -55.20 -37.31
N ASN A 32 24.78 -54.27 -38.10
CA ASN A 32 25.93 -54.35 -39.02
C ASN A 32 26.79 -53.07 -38.98
N GLU A 33 27.87 -53.03 -39.78
CA GLU A 33 28.89 -51.97 -39.78
C GLU A 33 28.33 -50.55 -40.04
N LEU A 34 28.30 -49.71 -38.99
CA LEU A 34 28.50 -48.27 -39.15
C LEU A 34 29.99 -48.03 -39.39
N GLN A 35 30.32 -47.38 -40.50
CA GLN A 35 31.69 -47.05 -40.86
C GLN A 35 32.12 -45.85 -40.01
N THR A 36 33.02 -46.07 -39.05
CA THR A 36 33.50 -44.99 -38.17
C THR A 36 34.39 -44.02 -38.95
N HIS A 37 33.78 -42.97 -39.49
CA HIS A 37 34.48 -41.74 -39.82
C HIS A 37 34.81 -40.99 -38.53
N ASP A 38 35.79 -41.53 -37.82
CA ASP A 38 36.65 -40.79 -36.90
C ASP A 38 37.55 -39.87 -37.76
N VAL A 39 36.93 -38.81 -38.28
CA VAL A 39 37.61 -37.61 -38.75
C VAL A 39 37.33 -36.56 -37.69
N GLY A 40 38.36 -36.09 -37.00
CA GLY A 40 38.23 -34.92 -36.16
C GLY A 40 37.87 -33.72 -37.04
N ALA A 41 37.04 -32.81 -36.50
CA ALA A 41 36.66 -31.59 -37.19
C ALA A 41 37.88 -30.92 -37.81
N SER A 42 37.80 -30.61 -39.10
CA SER A 42 38.92 -30.16 -39.90
C SER A 42 38.76 -28.68 -40.22
N ASP A 43 39.22 -27.81 -39.32
CA ASP A 43 39.20 -26.35 -39.45
C ASP A 43 39.54 -25.90 -40.89
N VAL A 44 38.52 -25.48 -41.65
CA VAL A 44 38.69 -25.04 -43.03
C VAL A 44 38.98 -23.54 -43.00
N VAL A 45 40.26 -23.19 -43.07
CA VAL A 45 40.70 -21.79 -43.04
C VAL A 45 40.51 -21.13 -44.41
N VAL A 46 39.88 -19.95 -44.43
CA VAL A 46 39.73 -19.08 -45.60
C VAL A 46 40.67 -17.88 -45.45
N GLU A 47 41.67 -17.76 -46.33
CA GLU A 47 42.60 -16.63 -46.33
C GLU A 47 42.03 -15.45 -47.18
N PRO A 48 42.54 -14.22 -47.04
CA PRO A 48 42.03 -13.07 -47.79
C PRO A 48 42.24 -13.21 -49.31
N GLY A 49 41.14 -13.42 -50.04
CA GLY A 49 41.13 -13.64 -51.48
C GLY A 49 40.89 -15.09 -51.92
N ASP A 50 40.76 -16.03 -50.99
CA ASP A 50 40.02 -17.29 -51.21
C ASP A 50 38.50 -17.01 -51.13
N SER A 51 37.66 -17.94 -51.61
CA SER A 51 36.19 -17.85 -51.50
C SER A 51 35.69 -18.64 -50.30
N ILE A 52 34.83 -18.00 -49.50
CA ILE A 52 34.12 -18.60 -48.37
C ILE A 52 33.18 -19.71 -48.89
N GLN A 53 32.54 -19.51 -50.05
CA GLN A 53 31.63 -20.51 -50.62
C GLN A 53 32.34 -21.81 -51.04
N ASP A 54 33.54 -21.74 -51.63
CA ASP A 54 34.35 -22.92 -51.97
C ASP A 54 34.81 -23.68 -50.71
N ALA A 55 35.07 -22.97 -49.60
CA ALA A 55 35.39 -23.55 -48.31
C ALA A 55 34.18 -24.26 -47.68
N ILE A 56 33.01 -23.61 -47.63
CA ILE A 56 31.74 -24.21 -47.21
C ILE A 56 31.41 -25.45 -48.06
N ALA A 57 31.62 -25.41 -49.38
CA ALA A 57 31.40 -26.54 -50.26
C ALA A 57 32.34 -27.73 -49.93
N THR A 58 33.58 -27.44 -49.52
CA THR A 58 34.62 -28.43 -49.18
C THR A 58 34.43 -29.03 -47.77
N ALA A 59 33.89 -28.27 -46.82
CA ALA A 59 33.63 -28.70 -45.45
C ALA A 59 32.65 -29.89 -45.37
N ASN A 60 32.84 -30.77 -44.38
CA ASN A 60 31.86 -31.79 -44.02
C ASN A 60 30.75 -31.17 -43.16
N SER A 61 29.67 -31.91 -42.91
CA SER A 61 28.69 -31.49 -41.91
C SER A 61 29.28 -31.58 -40.51
N GLY A 62 29.19 -30.50 -39.73
CA GLY A 62 29.78 -30.36 -38.40
C GLY A 62 31.26 -29.95 -38.37
N ASP A 63 31.86 -29.60 -39.51
CA ASP A 63 33.17 -28.92 -39.53
C ASP A 63 33.05 -27.43 -39.20
N THR A 64 34.13 -26.83 -38.72
CA THR A 64 34.29 -25.38 -38.57
C THR A 64 34.98 -24.79 -39.80
N VAL A 65 34.46 -23.67 -40.32
CA VAL A 65 35.07 -22.84 -41.36
C VAL A 65 35.52 -21.53 -40.73
N THR A 66 36.81 -21.22 -40.78
CA THR A 66 37.39 -20.04 -40.12
C THR A 66 37.91 -19.03 -41.13
N ILE A 67 37.24 -17.88 -41.23
CA ILE A 67 37.60 -16.77 -42.13
C ILE A 67 38.64 -15.88 -41.43
N GLN A 68 39.71 -15.49 -42.11
CA GLN A 68 40.71 -14.55 -41.57
C GLN A 68 40.33 -13.08 -41.85
N GLU A 69 40.86 -12.14 -41.05
CA GLU A 69 40.66 -10.68 -41.20
C GLU A 69 40.69 -10.20 -42.66
N GLY A 70 39.62 -9.54 -43.12
CA GLY A 70 39.46 -9.21 -44.53
C GLY A 70 38.08 -8.71 -44.94
N THR A 71 37.97 -8.25 -46.18
CA THR A 71 36.69 -7.89 -46.82
C THR A 71 36.45 -8.78 -48.02
N TYR A 72 35.28 -9.42 -48.05
CA TYR A 72 34.86 -10.43 -49.00
C TYR A 72 33.65 -9.91 -49.78
N GLU A 73 33.77 -9.86 -51.11
CA GLU A 73 32.73 -9.34 -52.03
C GLU A 73 32.01 -10.54 -52.70
N GLU A 74 31.37 -11.39 -51.88
CA GLU A 74 30.57 -12.54 -52.33
C GLU A 74 29.24 -12.63 -51.56
N SER A 75 28.37 -13.56 -51.95
CA SER A 75 27.14 -13.95 -51.22
C SER A 75 27.21 -15.46 -51.05
N ILE A 76 26.85 -15.97 -49.86
CA ILE A 76 27.15 -17.36 -49.45
C ILE A 76 25.91 -18.15 -49.05
N GLU A 77 25.89 -19.43 -49.42
CA GLU A 77 24.86 -20.41 -49.08
C GLU A 77 25.42 -21.47 -48.11
N ILE A 78 24.80 -21.58 -46.92
CA ILE A 78 25.09 -22.60 -45.90
C ILE A 78 23.99 -23.67 -45.94
N ASN A 79 24.27 -24.76 -46.67
CA ASN A 79 23.33 -25.86 -46.94
C ASN A 79 23.68 -27.19 -46.23
N LYS A 80 24.40 -27.10 -45.11
CA LYS A 80 24.72 -28.20 -44.19
C LYS A 80 24.94 -27.63 -42.78
N PRO A 81 24.69 -28.42 -41.71
CA PRO A 81 25.15 -28.08 -40.36
C PRO A 81 26.65 -27.78 -40.36
N LEU A 82 27.07 -26.61 -39.86
CA LEU A 82 28.47 -26.18 -39.73
C LEU A 82 28.60 -24.96 -38.79
N THR A 83 29.83 -24.65 -38.39
CA THR A 83 30.18 -23.41 -37.67
C THR A 83 30.99 -22.51 -38.60
N LEU A 84 30.57 -21.26 -38.81
CA LEU A 84 31.27 -20.25 -39.62
C LEU A 84 31.79 -19.14 -38.70
N VAL A 85 33.11 -18.99 -38.58
CA VAL A 85 33.76 -18.12 -37.58
C VAL A 85 34.66 -17.08 -38.25
N GLY A 86 34.47 -15.81 -37.93
CA GLY A 86 35.39 -14.72 -38.27
C GLY A 86 36.53 -14.56 -37.26
N ASN A 87 37.77 -14.64 -37.72
CA ASN A 87 38.97 -14.44 -36.90
C ASN A 87 39.59 -13.05 -37.17
N GLY A 88 39.10 -12.06 -36.42
CA GLY A 88 39.46 -10.64 -36.57
C GLY A 88 38.38 -9.85 -37.31
N ASP A 89 38.75 -8.71 -37.90
CA ASP A 89 37.82 -7.84 -38.64
C ASP A 89 37.41 -8.51 -39.97
N VAL A 90 36.41 -9.40 -39.93
CA VAL A 90 35.85 -10.11 -41.10
C VAL A 90 34.58 -9.42 -41.58
N VAL A 91 34.55 -9.04 -42.85
CA VAL A 91 33.46 -8.29 -43.46
C VAL A 91 33.00 -8.90 -44.78
N LEU A 92 31.69 -9.11 -44.92
CA LEU A 92 30.98 -9.44 -46.16
C LEU A 92 30.31 -8.14 -46.67
N ASP A 93 30.69 -7.63 -47.85
CA ASP A 93 30.30 -6.29 -48.34
C ASP A 93 29.64 -6.35 -49.73
N GLY A 94 28.32 -6.14 -49.77
CA GLY A 94 27.50 -6.25 -50.97
C GLY A 94 27.64 -5.09 -51.97
N ASN A 95 28.38 -4.03 -51.63
CA ASN A 95 28.46 -2.76 -52.40
C ASN A 95 28.80 -2.92 -53.90
N ASN A 96 29.51 -3.98 -54.28
CA ASN A 96 29.98 -4.22 -55.65
C ASN A 96 29.22 -5.35 -56.40
N ILE A 97 28.16 -5.90 -55.79
CA ILE A 97 27.42 -7.07 -56.31
C ILE A 97 26.36 -6.62 -57.34
N ASP A 98 26.81 -6.25 -58.54
CA ASP A 98 25.96 -5.96 -59.71
C ASP A 98 25.58 -7.25 -60.46
N THR A 99 24.43 -7.83 -60.11
CA THR A 99 23.90 -9.07 -60.72
C THR A 99 22.71 -8.83 -61.66
N GLY A 100 22.06 -7.66 -61.55
CA GLY A 100 20.77 -7.38 -62.17
C GLY A 100 19.55 -8.00 -61.46
N TYR A 101 19.72 -8.52 -60.24
CA TYR A 101 18.66 -8.96 -59.32
C TYR A 101 18.64 -8.03 -58.10
N ASN A 102 17.45 -7.77 -57.55
CA ASN A 102 17.30 -7.00 -56.32
C ASN A 102 17.35 -7.91 -55.08
N GLU A 103 16.96 -9.17 -55.25
CA GLU A 103 16.80 -10.18 -54.20
C GLU A 103 18.13 -10.94 -53.99
N ILE A 104 19.09 -10.38 -53.24
CA ILE A 104 20.37 -11.04 -52.88
C ILE A 104 20.75 -10.76 -51.42
N ASN A 105 20.68 -11.79 -50.60
CA ASN A 105 21.11 -11.77 -49.20
C ASN A 105 22.65 -11.86 -49.08
N GLY A 106 23.21 -11.41 -47.95
CA GLY A 106 24.62 -11.62 -47.63
C GLY A 106 24.94 -13.08 -47.32
N ILE A 107 24.29 -13.61 -46.28
CA ILE A 107 24.35 -15.02 -45.89
C ILE A 107 22.96 -15.63 -46.07
N THR A 108 22.86 -16.72 -46.84
CA THR A 108 21.64 -17.54 -46.93
C THR A 108 21.88 -18.87 -46.22
N VAL A 109 21.07 -19.20 -45.22
CA VAL A 109 21.12 -20.48 -44.49
C VAL A 109 19.93 -21.34 -44.90
N THR A 110 20.19 -22.58 -45.30
CA THR A 110 19.18 -23.57 -45.73
C THR A 110 19.35 -24.92 -45.01
N ALA A 111 19.98 -24.90 -43.83
CA ALA A 111 20.23 -26.08 -43.01
C ALA A 111 20.10 -25.80 -41.50
N SER A 112 19.62 -26.80 -40.77
CA SER A 112 19.59 -26.84 -39.31
C SER A 112 20.99 -26.92 -38.71
N ASP A 113 21.11 -26.55 -37.43
CA ASP A 113 22.30 -26.73 -36.60
C ASP A 113 23.53 -25.98 -37.19
N VAL A 114 23.31 -24.68 -37.44
CA VAL A 114 24.28 -23.75 -38.01
C VAL A 114 24.61 -22.64 -37.01
N THR A 115 25.90 -22.34 -36.88
CA THR A 115 26.41 -21.24 -36.04
C THR A 115 27.19 -20.24 -36.90
N ILE A 116 26.96 -18.94 -36.71
CA ILE A 116 27.67 -17.84 -37.36
C ILE A 116 28.28 -16.96 -36.25
N GLU A 117 29.60 -16.81 -36.23
CA GLU A 117 30.34 -16.11 -35.16
C GLU A 117 31.24 -15.02 -35.75
N GLY A 118 31.18 -13.78 -35.22
CA GLY A 118 32.22 -12.77 -35.43
C GLY A 118 32.35 -12.17 -36.84
N ILE A 119 31.24 -11.94 -37.55
CA ILE A 119 31.22 -11.46 -38.94
C ILE A 119 30.36 -10.19 -39.08
N GLU A 120 30.88 -9.17 -39.77
CA GLU A 120 30.10 -8.03 -40.27
C GLU A 120 29.49 -8.36 -41.65
N VAL A 121 28.18 -8.20 -41.83
CA VAL A 121 27.47 -8.34 -43.11
C VAL A 121 26.79 -7.03 -43.46
N ARG A 122 27.12 -6.44 -44.62
CA ARG A 122 26.59 -5.11 -44.97
C ARG A 122 26.36 -4.85 -46.45
N ARG A 123 25.46 -3.90 -46.74
CA ARG A 123 25.18 -3.35 -48.08
C ARG A 123 24.71 -4.37 -49.10
N TYR A 124 23.99 -5.37 -48.64
CA TYR A 124 23.22 -6.25 -49.52
C TYR A 124 21.94 -5.53 -49.98
N PRO A 125 21.48 -5.74 -51.22
CA PRO A 125 20.28 -5.10 -51.74
C PRO A 125 18.98 -5.67 -51.14
N ASP A 126 19.09 -6.81 -50.46
CA ASP A 126 18.07 -7.56 -49.75
C ASP A 126 18.51 -7.68 -48.27
N ASN A 127 18.12 -8.75 -47.57
CA ASN A 127 18.51 -8.97 -46.17
C ASN A 127 20.03 -9.13 -45.97
N GLY A 128 20.53 -8.77 -44.79
CA GLY A 128 21.91 -9.10 -44.41
C GLY A 128 22.11 -10.60 -44.24
N ILE A 129 21.32 -11.21 -43.34
CA ILE A 129 21.27 -12.66 -43.13
C ILE A 129 19.84 -13.14 -43.36
N SER A 130 19.68 -14.23 -44.09
CA SER A 130 18.39 -14.83 -44.42
C SER A 130 18.42 -16.33 -44.18
N VAL A 131 17.52 -16.83 -43.36
CA VAL A 131 17.40 -18.26 -43.01
C VAL A 131 16.09 -18.77 -43.62
N LEU A 132 16.21 -19.62 -44.65
CA LEU A 132 15.11 -20.00 -45.54
C LEU A 132 14.87 -21.51 -45.53
N GLU A 133 13.63 -21.92 -45.78
CA GLU A 133 13.28 -23.34 -45.87
C GLU A 133 14.03 -24.10 -46.97
N GLY A 134 14.49 -25.29 -46.59
CA GLY A 134 14.88 -26.36 -47.50
C GLY A 134 13.98 -27.60 -47.30
N ASP A 135 14.51 -28.79 -47.59
CA ASP A 135 13.81 -30.08 -47.35
C ASP A 135 13.97 -30.53 -45.88
N LEU A 136 13.88 -29.59 -44.92
CA LEU A 136 14.41 -29.73 -43.56
C LEU A 136 13.54 -29.12 -42.45
N LEU A 137 13.50 -29.84 -41.33
CA LEU A 137 13.12 -29.32 -40.02
C LEU A 137 14.27 -28.42 -39.51
N THR A 138 14.13 -27.10 -39.59
CA THR A 138 14.99 -26.16 -38.84
C THR A 138 14.83 -26.44 -37.34
N ARG A 139 15.94 -26.31 -36.59
CA ARG A 139 16.01 -26.90 -35.25
C ARG A 139 16.79 -26.05 -34.27
N SER A 140 18.02 -25.70 -34.63
CA SER A 140 18.78 -24.65 -33.97
C SER A 140 19.50 -23.77 -35.00
N VAL A 141 19.49 -22.46 -34.78
CA VAL A 141 20.35 -21.49 -35.48
C VAL A 141 20.93 -20.53 -34.44
N THR A 142 22.23 -20.27 -34.52
CA THR A 142 22.96 -19.43 -33.56
C THR A 142 23.77 -18.35 -34.24
N LEU A 143 23.58 -17.09 -33.85
CA LEU A 143 24.43 -15.97 -34.23
C LEU A 143 25.13 -15.43 -32.97
N ASP A 144 26.46 -15.30 -32.98
CA ASP A 144 27.22 -14.67 -31.89
C ASP A 144 28.18 -13.59 -32.40
N ASN A 145 28.20 -12.41 -31.77
CA ASN A 145 29.09 -11.30 -32.16
C ASN A 145 28.99 -10.95 -33.67
N VAL A 146 27.79 -11.02 -34.24
CA VAL A 146 27.49 -10.71 -35.64
C VAL A 146 27.06 -9.24 -35.76
N VAL A 147 27.41 -8.57 -36.86
CA VAL A 147 26.96 -7.18 -37.14
C VAL A 147 26.30 -7.13 -38.51
N SER A 148 24.97 -6.98 -38.56
CA SER A 148 24.21 -6.84 -39.81
C SER A 148 23.71 -5.41 -40.00
N ARG A 149 24.13 -4.73 -41.07
CA ARG A 149 23.82 -3.29 -41.24
C ARG A 149 23.83 -2.77 -42.66
N LEU A 150 23.16 -1.64 -42.92
CA LEU A 150 23.12 -0.97 -44.23
C LEU A 150 22.55 -1.86 -45.34
N ASN A 151 21.75 -2.86 -45.00
CA ASN A 151 21.14 -3.80 -45.95
C ASN A 151 19.78 -3.26 -46.45
N GLY A 152 19.31 -3.74 -47.60
CA GLY A 152 18.15 -3.18 -48.31
C GLY A 152 16.79 -3.62 -47.77
N HIS A 153 16.76 -4.76 -47.08
CA HIS A 153 15.62 -5.29 -46.32
C HIS A 153 16.11 -5.59 -44.89
N ASP A 154 15.81 -6.75 -44.29
CA ASP A 154 16.03 -7.00 -42.87
C ASP A 154 17.51 -7.20 -42.49
N GLY A 155 17.86 -6.86 -41.24
CA GLY A 155 19.16 -7.23 -40.66
C GLY A 155 19.31 -8.76 -40.55
N LEU A 156 18.26 -9.44 -40.08
CA LEU A 156 18.12 -10.89 -40.00
C LEU A 156 16.68 -11.30 -40.31
N TYR A 157 16.46 -11.97 -41.45
CA TYR A 157 15.19 -12.61 -41.81
C TYR A 157 15.24 -14.11 -41.54
N ILE A 158 14.17 -14.68 -40.96
CA ILE A 158 14.00 -16.12 -40.76
C ILE A 158 12.55 -16.54 -41.08
N GLU A 159 12.40 -17.65 -41.79
CA GLU A 159 11.12 -18.35 -42.03
C GLU A 159 11.16 -19.74 -41.35
N ALA A 160 10.21 -20.00 -40.45
CA ALA A 160 10.02 -21.26 -39.75
C ALA A 160 8.64 -21.87 -40.05
N THR A 161 8.56 -23.20 -40.09
CA THR A 161 7.29 -23.93 -40.36
C THR A 161 6.95 -24.99 -39.31
N THR A 162 7.72 -25.05 -38.22
CA THR A 162 7.59 -26.08 -37.19
C THR A 162 7.83 -25.54 -35.79
N ASP A 163 6.93 -25.95 -34.89
CA ASP A 163 6.91 -25.88 -33.42
C ASP A 163 8.13 -26.50 -32.69
N GLN A 164 9.29 -26.56 -33.35
CA GLN A 164 10.53 -27.20 -32.92
C GLN A 164 11.79 -26.43 -33.38
N ALA A 165 11.63 -25.19 -33.86
CA ALA A 165 12.73 -24.33 -34.26
C ALA A 165 13.18 -23.44 -33.10
N GLU A 166 14.47 -23.49 -32.76
CA GLU A 166 15.13 -22.65 -31.76
C GLU A 166 16.00 -21.57 -32.44
N LEU A 167 15.85 -20.31 -32.01
CA LEU A 167 16.75 -19.20 -32.37
C LEU A 167 17.58 -18.77 -31.15
N THR A 168 18.86 -18.52 -31.37
CA THR A 168 19.74 -17.86 -30.39
C THR A 168 20.57 -16.77 -31.06
N VAL A 169 20.54 -15.56 -30.52
CA VAL A 169 21.32 -14.41 -31.00
C VAL A 169 21.99 -13.72 -29.81
N THR A 170 23.31 -13.76 -29.75
CA THR A 170 24.13 -13.23 -28.65
C THR A 170 25.13 -12.18 -29.12
N SER A 171 25.42 -11.18 -28.28
CA SER A 171 26.46 -10.15 -28.53
C SER A 171 26.37 -9.40 -29.87
N SER A 172 25.20 -9.43 -30.54
CA SER A 172 25.06 -9.12 -31.98
C SER A 172 24.30 -7.82 -32.24
N ARG A 173 24.50 -7.22 -33.41
CA ARG A 173 24.05 -5.85 -33.72
C ARG A 173 23.35 -5.76 -35.07
N PHE A 174 22.18 -5.12 -35.11
CA PHE A 174 21.31 -5.00 -36.27
C PHE A 174 20.94 -3.52 -36.47
N ILE A 175 21.64 -2.84 -37.39
CA ILE A 175 21.72 -1.36 -37.42
C ILE A 175 21.48 -0.78 -38.82
N ASP A 176 20.66 0.27 -38.97
CA ASP A 176 20.52 1.04 -40.23
C ASP A 176 20.19 0.09 -41.42
N ASN A 177 19.24 -0.82 -41.22
CA ASN A 177 18.71 -1.72 -42.26
C ASN A 177 17.38 -1.19 -42.83
N GLY A 178 17.07 -1.57 -44.07
CA GLY A 178 16.02 -0.96 -44.89
C GLY A 178 14.58 -1.36 -44.55
N ASP A 179 14.40 -2.51 -43.89
CA ASP A 179 13.15 -2.94 -43.25
C ASP A 179 13.44 -3.16 -41.74
N LEU A 180 13.29 -4.37 -41.18
CA LEU A 180 13.43 -4.65 -39.74
C LEU A 180 14.88 -4.90 -39.30
N GLY A 181 15.14 -4.78 -38.00
CA GLY A 181 16.39 -5.26 -37.39
C GLY A 181 16.48 -6.78 -37.35
N ILE A 182 15.45 -7.43 -36.79
CA ILE A 182 15.27 -8.89 -36.73
C ILE A 182 13.81 -9.24 -37.04
N HIS A 183 13.60 -10.18 -37.95
CA HIS A 183 12.30 -10.64 -38.43
C HIS A 183 12.25 -12.17 -38.43
N GLY A 184 11.44 -12.75 -37.53
CA GLY A 184 11.15 -14.18 -37.48
C GLY A 184 9.69 -14.47 -37.79
N SER A 185 9.43 -15.07 -38.95
CA SER A 185 8.08 -15.44 -39.40
C SER A 185 7.82 -16.94 -39.23
N GLY A 186 6.62 -17.30 -38.78
CA GLY A 186 6.21 -18.67 -38.46
C GLY A 186 6.67 -19.18 -37.10
N GLU A 187 5.92 -20.14 -36.55
CA GLU A 187 5.94 -20.57 -35.14
C GLU A 187 7.29 -21.19 -34.69
N PHE A 188 8.13 -20.44 -33.98
CA PHE A 188 9.33 -20.95 -33.28
C PHE A 188 8.97 -21.55 -31.90
N ASP A 189 9.65 -22.63 -31.48
CA ASP A 189 9.50 -23.21 -30.13
C ASP A 189 10.12 -22.30 -29.06
N SER A 190 11.30 -21.74 -29.34
CA SER A 190 11.90 -20.71 -28.49
C SER A 190 12.85 -19.77 -29.22
N THR A 191 12.94 -18.54 -28.73
CA THR A 191 13.84 -17.49 -29.26
C THR A 191 14.56 -16.81 -28.10
N ASN A 192 15.87 -16.64 -28.23
CA ASN A 192 16.74 -16.18 -27.15
C ASN A 192 17.67 -15.08 -27.66
N PHE A 193 17.49 -13.87 -27.15
CA PHE A 193 18.23 -12.67 -27.48
C PHE A 193 19.01 -12.21 -26.25
N THR A 194 20.33 -12.02 -26.35
CA THR A 194 21.15 -11.61 -25.20
C THR A 194 22.30 -10.69 -25.60
N ASP A 195 22.47 -9.59 -24.88
CA ASP A 195 23.50 -8.57 -25.16
C ASP A 195 23.42 -8.01 -26.61
N ILE A 196 22.21 -7.84 -27.18
CA ILE A 196 22.01 -7.37 -28.56
C ILE A 196 21.70 -5.87 -28.67
N ASP A 197 22.02 -5.27 -29.81
CA ASP A 197 21.81 -3.86 -30.15
C ASP A 197 21.07 -3.73 -31.50
N VAL A 198 19.83 -3.27 -31.45
CA VAL A 198 18.91 -3.20 -32.59
C VAL A 198 18.44 -1.76 -32.78
N THR A 199 19.07 -1.03 -33.69
CA THR A 199 19.07 0.44 -33.65
C THR A 199 19.00 1.09 -35.04
N GLU A 200 18.22 2.17 -35.19
CA GLU A 200 18.10 2.94 -36.45
C GLU A 200 17.59 2.13 -37.67
N ASN A 201 16.84 1.04 -37.47
CA ASN A 201 16.20 0.29 -38.58
C ASN A 201 14.89 0.98 -39.01
N ALA A 202 14.53 0.87 -40.29
CA ALA A 202 13.46 1.69 -40.87
C ALA A 202 12.04 1.19 -40.56
N ASP A 203 11.87 -0.11 -40.32
CA ASP A 203 10.66 -0.75 -39.80
C ASP A 203 10.91 -1.14 -38.32
N SER A 204 10.07 -2.01 -37.77
CA SER A 204 10.15 -2.53 -36.40
C SER A 204 11.54 -3.05 -36.02
N GLY A 205 11.94 -2.86 -34.76
CA GLY A 205 13.24 -3.33 -34.27
C GLY A 205 13.35 -4.86 -34.33
N ILE A 206 12.47 -5.54 -33.58
CA ILE A 206 12.33 -6.99 -33.57
C ILE A 206 10.86 -7.36 -33.77
N PHE A 207 10.57 -8.25 -34.71
CA PHE A 207 9.27 -8.93 -34.85
C PHE A 207 9.50 -10.44 -34.84
N ILE A 208 8.80 -11.20 -33.98
CA ILE A 208 8.91 -12.66 -33.98
C ILE A 208 7.65 -13.43 -33.56
N GLU A 209 7.30 -14.47 -34.31
CA GLU A 209 6.21 -15.42 -34.04
C GLU A 209 6.72 -16.67 -33.28
N THR A 210 6.58 -16.73 -31.96
CA THR A 210 7.16 -17.82 -31.15
C THR A 210 6.29 -18.23 -29.97
N LEU A 211 6.43 -19.45 -29.47
CA LEU A 211 5.85 -19.91 -28.21
C LEU A 211 6.59 -19.37 -26.98
N GLN A 212 7.90 -19.13 -27.07
CA GLN A 212 8.74 -18.73 -25.93
C GLN A 212 9.77 -17.66 -26.36
N ALA A 213 9.72 -16.47 -25.77
CA ALA A 213 10.65 -15.37 -26.07
C ALA A 213 11.45 -14.93 -24.84
N ASN A 214 12.78 -14.91 -24.95
CA ASN A 214 13.68 -14.37 -23.92
C ASN A 214 14.53 -13.23 -24.50
N VAL A 215 14.47 -12.04 -23.90
CA VAL A 215 15.28 -10.87 -24.24
C VAL A 215 16.02 -10.40 -22.99
N LEU A 216 17.35 -10.36 -23.04
CA LEU A 216 18.22 -10.08 -21.88
C LEU A 216 19.31 -9.06 -22.23
N ASN A 217 19.61 -8.13 -21.31
CA ASN A 217 20.73 -7.17 -21.40
C ASN A 217 20.77 -6.32 -22.69
N SER A 218 19.64 -6.11 -23.35
CA SER A 218 19.60 -5.65 -24.75
C SER A 218 19.24 -4.18 -24.91
N SER A 219 19.46 -3.63 -26.11
CA SER A 219 19.18 -2.25 -26.49
C SER A 219 18.41 -2.23 -27.80
N ILE A 220 17.20 -1.67 -27.82
CA ILE A 220 16.35 -1.60 -29.01
C ILE A 220 15.90 -0.14 -29.17
N THR A 221 16.51 0.62 -30.08
CA THR A 221 16.36 2.09 -30.08
C THR A 221 16.16 2.73 -31.45
N ASN A 222 15.26 3.70 -31.55
CA ASN A 222 15.03 4.51 -32.75
C ASN A 222 14.64 3.66 -33.98
N ASN A 223 13.64 2.78 -33.86
CA ASN A 223 13.19 1.90 -34.96
C ASN A 223 11.75 2.27 -35.39
N GLY A 224 11.48 2.19 -36.71
CA GLY A 224 10.20 2.54 -37.33
C GLY A 224 10.10 3.98 -37.85
N ASP A 225 9.35 4.17 -38.94
CA ASP A 225 9.01 5.45 -39.59
C ASP A 225 7.50 5.69 -39.79
N ARG A 226 6.65 4.68 -39.49
CA ARG A 226 5.19 4.68 -39.67
C ARG A 226 4.44 3.83 -38.61
N SER A 227 3.13 4.01 -38.53
CA SER A 227 2.23 3.22 -37.67
C SER A 227 2.15 1.75 -38.11
N GLY A 228 2.00 0.84 -37.15
CA GLY A 228 2.20 -0.60 -37.27
C GLY A 228 3.64 -1.08 -37.00
N GLU A 229 4.49 -0.25 -36.36
CA GLU A 229 5.92 -0.54 -36.19
C GLU A 229 6.39 -0.33 -34.76
N HIS A 230 6.91 -1.40 -34.16
CA HIS A 230 7.21 -1.48 -32.72
C HIS A 230 8.71 -1.63 -32.45
N GLY A 231 9.14 -1.32 -31.24
CA GLY A 231 10.50 -1.67 -30.78
C GLY A 231 10.68 -3.18 -30.74
N LEU A 232 9.86 -3.85 -29.93
CA LEU A 232 9.83 -5.29 -29.74
C LEU A 232 8.40 -5.81 -29.89
N SER A 233 8.11 -6.52 -30.99
CA SER A 233 6.83 -7.23 -31.21
C SER A 233 7.02 -8.73 -31.06
N ILE A 234 6.35 -9.32 -30.06
CA ILE A 234 6.28 -10.77 -29.85
C ILE A 234 4.88 -11.26 -30.18
N GLN A 235 4.78 -12.27 -31.04
CA GLN A 235 3.51 -12.78 -31.57
C GLN A 235 3.29 -14.25 -31.15
N ASN A 236 2.09 -14.54 -30.64
CA ASN A 236 1.56 -15.86 -30.25
C ASN A 236 2.26 -16.61 -29.10
N ALA A 237 3.11 -15.94 -28.31
CA ALA A 237 3.82 -16.57 -27.20
C ALA A 237 2.92 -17.11 -26.08
N GLU A 238 3.34 -18.22 -25.48
CA GLU A 238 2.88 -18.72 -24.17
C GLU A 238 3.75 -18.15 -23.05
N THR A 239 5.05 -17.92 -23.28
CA THR A 239 5.95 -17.26 -22.31
C THR A 239 6.80 -16.16 -22.94
N VAL A 240 6.93 -15.03 -22.23
CA VAL A 240 7.80 -13.91 -22.60
C VAL A 240 8.56 -13.42 -21.37
N SER A 241 9.88 -13.32 -21.47
CA SER A 241 10.74 -12.66 -20.49
C SER A 241 11.54 -11.55 -21.18
N VAL A 242 11.39 -10.32 -20.69
CA VAL A 242 12.21 -9.16 -21.11
C VAL A 242 12.91 -8.64 -19.87
N SER A 243 14.24 -8.62 -19.86
CA SER A 243 14.99 -8.22 -18.67
C SER A 243 16.28 -7.44 -18.95
N ASN A 244 16.63 -6.54 -18.04
CA ASN A 244 17.85 -5.69 -18.10
C ASN A 244 17.99 -4.93 -19.44
N THR A 245 16.86 -4.56 -20.06
CA THR A 245 16.78 -4.16 -21.46
C THR A 245 16.23 -2.74 -21.61
N THR A 246 16.81 -1.93 -22.49
CA THR A 246 16.36 -0.56 -22.80
C THR A 246 15.68 -0.52 -24.15
N ILE A 247 14.48 0.07 -24.20
CA ILE A 247 13.69 0.24 -25.42
C ILE A 247 13.24 1.70 -25.53
N PHE A 248 13.44 2.32 -26.69
CA PHE A 248 13.40 3.78 -26.80
C PHE A 248 13.05 4.30 -28.20
N GLU A 249 12.17 5.30 -28.28
CA GLU A 249 11.78 6.00 -29.53
C GLU A 249 11.40 5.03 -30.66
N SER A 250 10.43 4.15 -30.38
CA SER A 250 9.70 3.37 -31.38
C SER A 250 8.54 4.19 -31.96
N TYR A 251 8.16 3.99 -33.22
CA TYR A 251 7.08 4.78 -33.84
C TYR A 251 5.71 4.52 -33.19
N GLU A 252 5.37 3.25 -32.94
CA GLU A 252 4.18 2.84 -32.20
C GLU A 252 4.61 2.40 -30.79
N ASP A 253 4.26 1.21 -30.34
CA ASP A 253 4.65 0.72 -29.00
C ASP A 253 6.15 0.39 -28.90
N ASN A 254 6.72 0.58 -27.72
CA ASN A 254 8.06 0.05 -27.43
C ASN A 254 8.05 -1.47 -27.26
N ILE A 255 7.07 -2.01 -26.52
CA ILE A 255 6.88 -3.46 -26.35
C ILE A 255 5.44 -3.77 -26.69
N ASN A 256 5.22 -4.64 -27.69
CA ASN A 256 3.91 -5.17 -28.02
C ASN A 256 3.94 -6.71 -27.95
N ILE A 257 3.12 -7.31 -27.09
CA ILE A 257 3.01 -8.76 -26.92
C ILE A 257 1.60 -9.19 -27.30
N VAL A 258 1.46 -9.74 -28.50
CA VAL A 258 0.16 -10.07 -29.10
C VAL A 258 -0.02 -11.58 -29.17
N GLY A 259 -1.25 -12.05 -29.10
CA GLY A 259 -1.60 -13.32 -29.71
C GLY A 259 -3.08 -13.65 -29.62
N THR A 260 -3.47 -14.77 -30.23
CA THR A 260 -4.89 -15.16 -30.21
C THR A 260 -5.32 -15.76 -28.87
N ALA A 261 -6.44 -15.27 -28.33
CA ALA A 261 -7.14 -15.95 -27.23
C ALA A 261 -7.74 -17.29 -27.74
N PRO A 262 -7.79 -18.36 -26.93
CA PRO A 262 -7.64 -18.37 -25.47
C PRO A 262 -6.30 -18.98 -25.02
N LEU A 263 -5.18 -18.53 -25.56
CA LEU A 263 -3.87 -18.95 -25.07
C LEU A 263 -3.64 -18.42 -23.64
N THR A 264 -3.07 -19.28 -22.80
CA THR A 264 -2.55 -18.94 -21.47
C THR A 264 -1.16 -18.32 -21.64
N ARG A 265 -0.92 -17.13 -21.08
CA ARG A 265 0.38 -16.45 -21.16
C ARG A 265 1.03 -16.23 -19.80
N THR A 266 2.36 -16.20 -19.78
CA THR A 266 3.16 -15.66 -18.67
C THR A 266 4.14 -14.63 -19.24
N VAL A 267 3.96 -13.37 -18.88
CA VAL A 267 4.82 -12.26 -19.27
C VAL A 267 5.57 -11.75 -18.04
N THR A 268 6.89 -11.61 -18.15
CA THR A 268 7.77 -11.17 -17.07
C THR A 268 8.70 -10.06 -17.56
N VAL A 269 8.67 -8.90 -16.90
CA VAL A 269 9.40 -7.69 -17.30
C VAL A 269 10.23 -7.16 -16.13
N GLU A 270 11.54 -7.37 -16.15
CA GLU A 270 12.43 -7.12 -14.99
C GLU A 270 13.57 -6.15 -15.33
N ASN A 271 13.74 -5.05 -14.60
CA ASN A 271 14.83 -4.09 -14.83
C ASN A 271 14.81 -3.49 -16.26
N VAL A 272 13.62 -3.22 -16.80
CA VAL A 272 13.41 -2.72 -18.18
C VAL A 272 13.17 -1.21 -18.16
N SER A 273 13.66 -0.50 -19.18
CA SER A 273 13.42 0.93 -19.35
C SER A 273 12.83 1.20 -20.72
N SER A 274 11.50 1.33 -20.76
CA SER A 274 10.69 1.64 -21.96
C SER A 274 10.28 3.11 -21.94
N ARG A 275 10.72 3.90 -22.92
CA ARG A 275 10.47 5.35 -22.93
C ARG A 275 10.25 5.92 -24.33
N ASN A 276 9.50 7.01 -24.41
CA ASN A 276 9.23 7.74 -25.65
C ASN A 276 8.66 6.86 -26.79
N ALA A 277 7.83 5.85 -26.49
CA ALA A 277 7.02 5.20 -27.52
C ALA A 277 6.09 6.23 -28.19
N GLY A 278 5.72 6.04 -29.45
CA GLY A 278 4.71 6.88 -30.11
C GLY A 278 3.26 6.44 -29.84
N ALA A 279 3.09 5.22 -29.30
CA ALA A 279 1.89 4.74 -28.61
C ALA A 279 2.29 4.22 -27.21
N ASP A 280 2.18 2.91 -26.91
CA ASP A 280 2.32 2.42 -25.54
C ASP A 280 3.75 2.08 -25.09
N GLY A 281 4.02 2.26 -23.79
CA GLY A 281 5.25 1.79 -23.16
C GLY A 281 5.35 0.27 -23.08
N LEU A 282 4.22 -0.41 -22.84
CA LEU A 282 4.04 -1.85 -22.92
C LEU A 282 2.55 -2.15 -23.18
N LEU A 283 2.27 -2.84 -24.29
CA LEU A 283 0.96 -3.36 -24.66
C LEU A 283 0.97 -4.90 -24.62
N VAL A 284 -0.06 -5.50 -24.00
CA VAL A 284 -0.25 -6.97 -23.98
C VAL A 284 -1.66 -7.33 -24.45
N GLU A 285 -1.79 -7.92 -25.65
CA GLU A 285 -3.07 -8.21 -26.29
C GLU A 285 -3.52 -9.68 -26.20
N GLY A 286 -4.84 -9.88 -26.20
CA GLY A 286 -5.48 -11.16 -26.52
C GLY A 286 -5.22 -12.26 -25.48
N THR A 287 -5.08 -11.84 -24.23
CA THR A 287 -4.91 -12.61 -23.00
C THR A 287 -6.13 -13.49 -22.68
N SER A 288 -6.09 -14.17 -21.53
CA SER A 288 -7.16 -15.02 -21.02
C SER A 288 -7.18 -15.03 -19.49
N ASP A 289 -8.30 -15.45 -18.91
CA ASP A 289 -8.57 -15.67 -17.48
C ASP A 289 -7.70 -16.74 -16.80
N GLN A 290 -6.55 -17.08 -17.40
CA GLN A 290 -5.50 -17.96 -16.89
C GLN A 290 -4.10 -17.33 -17.09
N SER A 291 -4.02 -16.12 -17.65
CA SER A 291 -2.77 -15.46 -18.05
C SER A 291 -2.24 -14.55 -16.96
N THR A 292 -0.92 -14.35 -16.95
CA THR A 292 -0.22 -13.60 -15.91
C THR A 292 0.77 -12.59 -16.50
N LEU A 293 0.82 -11.41 -15.90
CA LEU A 293 1.78 -10.35 -16.18
C LEU A 293 2.46 -9.95 -14.86
N SER A 294 3.79 -9.98 -14.83
CA SER A 294 4.61 -9.61 -13.68
C SER A 294 5.70 -8.63 -14.10
N ILE A 295 5.84 -7.52 -13.38
CA ILE A 295 6.74 -6.41 -13.71
C ILE A 295 7.52 -5.99 -12.44
N ASP A 296 8.85 -5.93 -12.52
CA ASP A 296 9.71 -5.49 -11.39
C ASP A 296 10.77 -4.47 -11.83
N ASN A 297 11.07 -3.51 -10.94
CA ASN A 297 12.17 -2.54 -11.02
C ASN A 297 12.30 -1.86 -12.41
N SER A 298 11.16 -1.55 -13.03
CA SER A 298 11.09 -1.12 -14.43
C SER A 298 10.54 0.30 -14.58
N GLN A 299 10.79 0.92 -15.73
CA GLN A 299 10.39 2.30 -16.03
C GLN A 299 9.61 2.38 -17.34
N PHE A 300 8.46 3.06 -17.30
CA PHE A 300 7.57 3.32 -18.43
C PHE A 300 7.22 4.80 -18.48
N SER A 301 7.94 5.59 -19.30
CA SER A 301 7.78 7.05 -19.26
C SER A 301 7.86 7.80 -20.59
N GLY A 302 7.07 8.86 -20.71
CA GLY A 302 7.07 9.75 -21.87
C GLY A 302 6.41 9.17 -23.11
N ASN A 303 5.57 8.13 -22.94
CA ASN A 303 4.97 7.39 -24.05
C ASN A 303 3.74 8.10 -24.63
N GLY A 304 3.48 7.82 -25.91
CA GLY A 304 2.55 8.52 -26.77
C GLY A 304 1.08 8.33 -26.42
N ASP A 305 0.73 7.18 -25.85
CA ASP A 305 -0.58 6.86 -25.30
C ASP A 305 -0.42 6.45 -23.82
N THR A 306 -0.47 5.16 -23.47
CA THR A 306 -0.42 4.64 -22.08
C THR A 306 0.96 4.11 -21.66
N GLY A 307 1.25 4.14 -20.35
CA GLY A 307 2.50 3.58 -19.80
C GLY A 307 2.56 2.05 -19.87
N ILE A 308 1.54 1.36 -19.35
CA ILE A 308 1.33 -0.10 -19.43
C ILE A 308 -0.18 -0.37 -19.64
N ASP A 309 -0.56 -1.03 -20.73
CA ASP A 309 -1.95 -1.43 -21.04
C ASP A 309 -2.10 -2.93 -21.33
N THR A 310 -3.29 -3.49 -21.09
CA THR A 310 -3.61 -4.90 -21.37
C THR A 310 -4.98 -5.07 -22.03
N LEU A 311 -5.00 -5.51 -23.30
CA LEU A 311 -6.23 -5.73 -24.05
C LEU A 311 -6.76 -7.15 -23.87
N GLY A 312 -7.29 -7.39 -22.67
CA GLY A 312 -8.05 -8.57 -22.27
C GLY A 312 -7.79 -9.00 -20.81
N GLN A 313 -8.76 -9.71 -20.22
CA GLN A 313 -8.67 -10.18 -18.82
C GLN A 313 -7.44 -11.07 -18.58
N LEU A 314 -6.65 -10.74 -17.56
CA LEU A 314 -5.65 -11.59 -16.92
C LEU A 314 -6.24 -12.32 -15.70
N ASP A 315 -5.61 -13.42 -15.30
CA ASP A 315 -5.84 -14.05 -13.99
C ASP A 315 -5.15 -13.24 -12.87
N ASN A 316 -3.88 -12.87 -13.11
CA ASN A 316 -3.05 -12.11 -12.17
C ASN A 316 -2.20 -11.04 -12.88
N PHE A 317 -2.33 -9.79 -12.43
CA PHE A 317 -1.39 -8.72 -12.71
C PHE A 317 -0.60 -8.38 -11.44
N ALA A 318 0.73 -8.31 -11.54
CA ALA A 318 1.61 -7.90 -10.45
C ALA A 318 2.64 -6.87 -10.94
N ILE A 319 2.82 -5.78 -10.20
CA ILE A 319 3.90 -4.81 -10.46
C ILE A 319 4.55 -4.32 -9.17
N SER A 320 5.88 -4.29 -9.14
CA SER A 320 6.62 -3.72 -8.01
C SER A 320 7.85 -2.91 -8.38
N ASN A 321 8.32 -2.09 -7.44
CA ASN A 321 9.55 -1.27 -7.50
C ASN A 321 9.67 -0.33 -8.72
N SER A 322 8.56 -0.07 -9.43
CA SER A 322 8.56 0.48 -10.80
C SER A 322 8.13 1.95 -10.88
N GLN A 323 8.46 2.63 -11.97
CA GLN A 323 8.21 4.05 -12.20
C GLN A 323 7.44 4.30 -13.50
N ILE A 324 6.29 4.97 -13.42
CA ILE A 324 5.37 5.20 -14.52
C ILE A 324 4.99 6.68 -14.60
N ASN A 325 5.58 7.44 -15.53
CA ASN A 325 5.48 8.90 -15.52
C ASN A 325 5.45 9.57 -16.90
N GLU A 326 4.85 10.76 -16.99
CA GLU A 326 4.83 11.59 -18.22
C GLU A 326 4.20 10.89 -19.44
N ASN A 327 3.35 9.88 -19.25
CA ASN A 327 2.59 9.25 -20.34
C ASN A 327 1.35 10.09 -20.69
N ASN A 328 0.94 10.12 -21.95
CA ASN A 328 -0.05 11.08 -22.44
C ASN A 328 -1.48 10.79 -21.98
N ASP A 329 -1.83 9.50 -21.90
CA ASP A 329 -3.10 8.96 -21.39
C ASP A 329 -2.82 8.26 -20.03
N TYR A 330 -3.26 7.03 -19.81
CA TYR A 330 -3.12 6.36 -18.51
C TYR A 330 -1.67 6.10 -18.13
N GLY A 331 -1.38 6.07 -16.82
CA GLY A 331 -0.14 5.46 -16.34
C GLY A 331 -0.19 3.94 -16.51
N LEU A 332 -1.18 3.31 -15.89
CA LEU A 332 -1.32 1.86 -15.78
C LEU A 332 -2.79 1.46 -15.96
N SER A 333 -3.09 0.58 -16.92
CA SER A 333 -4.44 0.14 -17.31
C SER A 333 -4.59 -1.41 -17.43
N PRO A 334 -4.40 -2.18 -16.35
CA PRO A 334 -4.58 -3.64 -16.38
C PRO A 334 -6.04 -4.06 -16.18
N ALA A 335 -6.50 -5.00 -17.01
CA ALA A 335 -7.73 -5.77 -16.78
C ALA A 335 -7.34 -7.14 -16.22
N ALA A 336 -7.50 -7.34 -14.90
CA ALA A 336 -7.00 -8.54 -14.22
C ALA A 336 -7.87 -8.93 -13.02
N THR A 337 -8.13 -10.23 -12.84
CA THR A 337 -8.96 -10.75 -11.74
C THR A 337 -8.30 -10.54 -10.37
N THR A 338 -6.98 -10.77 -10.30
CA THR A 338 -6.13 -10.44 -9.15
C THR A 338 -5.17 -9.33 -9.54
N VAL A 339 -5.12 -8.24 -8.77
CA VAL A 339 -4.18 -7.13 -8.93
C VAL A 339 -3.33 -6.96 -7.67
N ASP A 340 -2.01 -6.95 -7.85
CA ASP A 340 -1.01 -6.73 -6.79
C ASP A 340 -0.06 -5.59 -7.22
N ILE A 341 -0.01 -4.52 -6.45
CA ILE A 341 0.80 -3.32 -6.71
C ILE A 341 1.58 -2.96 -5.45
N ASP A 342 2.92 -3.00 -5.50
CA ASP A 342 3.79 -2.70 -4.36
C ASP A 342 4.92 -1.72 -4.71
N SER A 343 5.16 -0.74 -3.84
CA SER A 343 6.37 0.09 -3.88
C SER A 343 6.61 0.81 -5.23
N ILE A 344 5.54 1.17 -5.95
CA ILE A 344 5.63 1.86 -7.24
C ILE A 344 5.51 3.39 -7.10
N ARG A 345 5.99 4.10 -8.11
CA ARG A 345 5.74 5.54 -8.30
C ARG A 345 5.03 5.80 -9.62
N VAL A 346 3.86 6.42 -9.55
CA VAL A 346 3.08 6.89 -10.71
C VAL A 346 3.02 8.42 -10.65
N SER A 347 3.39 9.15 -11.71
CA SER A 347 3.21 10.62 -11.68
C SER A 347 3.14 11.33 -13.03
N GLU A 348 2.34 12.39 -13.12
CA GLU A 348 2.25 13.30 -14.28
C GLU A 348 1.74 12.60 -15.57
N ASN A 349 0.80 11.65 -15.44
CA ASN A 349 0.15 10.96 -16.56
C ASN A 349 -1.21 11.63 -16.94
N GLY A 350 -1.70 11.41 -18.15
CA GLY A 350 -2.95 11.96 -18.69
C GLY A 350 -2.85 13.41 -19.21
N ALA A 351 -1.70 14.06 -19.02
CA ALA A 351 -1.53 15.50 -19.18
C ALA A 351 -1.61 16.03 -20.63
N SER A 352 -1.66 15.14 -21.63
CA SER A 352 -1.70 15.49 -23.06
C SER A 352 -3.04 15.20 -23.74
N SER A 353 -3.93 14.43 -23.11
CA SER A 353 -5.24 14.10 -23.67
C SER A 353 -6.07 15.36 -23.91
N ILE A 354 -6.44 15.56 -25.17
CA ILE A 354 -7.36 16.64 -25.62
C ILE A 354 -8.80 16.08 -25.77
N SER A 355 -9.02 14.81 -25.40
CA SER A 355 -10.12 14.00 -25.91
C SER A 355 -10.95 13.25 -24.86
N SER A 356 -10.37 12.84 -23.74
CA SER A 356 -11.06 12.13 -22.65
C SER A 356 -11.09 12.96 -21.36
N SER A 357 -11.93 12.51 -20.43
CA SER A 357 -12.07 13.06 -19.08
C SER A 357 -12.10 11.91 -18.06
N ASP A 358 -11.27 10.90 -18.33
CA ASP A 358 -11.26 9.60 -17.65
C ASP A 358 -9.82 9.07 -17.47
N ASP A 359 -8.81 9.83 -17.90
CA ASP A 359 -7.43 9.37 -18.10
C ASP A 359 -6.68 9.38 -16.74
N ALA A 360 -6.88 8.32 -15.98
CA ALA A 360 -6.42 8.13 -14.60
C ALA A 360 -4.94 7.70 -14.48
N GLY A 361 -4.34 7.93 -13.31
CA GLY A 361 -2.98 7.49 -13.01
C GLY A 361 -2.84 5.96 -13.01
N ILE A 362 -3.73 5.30 -12.28
CA ILE A 362 -3.96 3.86 -12.28
C ILE A 362 -5.45 3.62 -12.54
N LEU A 363 -5.78 2.89 -13.60
CA LEU A 363 -7.12 2.38 -13.89
C LEU A 363 -7.11 0.86 -13.70
N LEU A 364 -7.94 0.34 -12.80
CA LEU A 364 -8.15 -1.11 -12.63
C LEU A 364 -9.54 -1.49 -13.14
N ASP A 365 -9.61 -2.24 -14.24
CA ASP A 365 -10.87 -2.68 -14.84
C ASP A 365 -11.25 -4.10 -14.37
N ASN A 366 -12.41 -4.19 -13.69
CA ASN A 366 -13.04 -5.41 -13.21
C ASN A 366 -12.16 -6.40 -12.39
N PRO A 367 -11.35 -5.95 -11.42
CA PRO A 367 -10.71 -6.88 -10.48
C PRO A 367 -11.74 -7.58 -9.59
N GLU A 368 -11.48 -8.84 -9.21
CA GLU A 368 -12.12 -9.50 -8.06
C GLU A 368 -11.46 -8.99 -6.78
N THR A 369 -10.12 -8.99 -6.77
CA THR A 369 -9.28 -8.49 -5.68
C THR A 369 -8.22 -7.52 -6.21
N ALA A 370 -8.05 -6.38 -5.55
CA ALA A 370 -7.00 -5.42 -5.85
C ALA A 370 -6.29 -4.97 -4.56
N VAL A 371 -4.97 -5.11 -4.52
CA VAL A 371 -4.12 -4.73 -3.41
C VAL A 371 -3.11 -3.69 -3.91
N ILE A 372 -3.06 -2.52 -3.27
CA ILE A 372 -2.11 -1.44 -3.58
C ILE A 372 -1.39 -1.04 -2.30
N THR A 373 -0.06 -1.21 -2.28
CA THR A 373 0.77 -0.99 -1.09
C THR A 373 2.01 -0.15 -1.35
N ASN A 374 2.50 0.55 -0.31
CA ASN A 374 3.80 1.24 -0.27
C ASN A 374 4.05 2.26 -1.42
N SER A 375 3.01 2.71 -2.09
CA SER A 375 3.09 3.35 -3.42
C SER A 375 2.80 4.85 -3.38
N THR A 376 3.37 5.61 -4.31
CA THR A 376 3.13 7.06 -4.44
C THR A 376 2.55 7.43 -5.80
N ILE A 377 1.35 8.00 -5.83
CA ILE A 377 0.64 8.44 -7.04
C ILE A 377 0.45 9.96 -6.98
N LEU A 378 0.88 10.69 -8.02
CA LEU A 378 0.79 12.17 -8.02
C LEU A 378 0.38 12.76 -9.38
N SER A 379 -0.46 13.80 -9.34
CA SER A 379 -0.66 14.71 -10.49
C SER A 379 -1.15 14.01 -11.76
N SER A 380 -2.08 13.05 -11.63
CA SER A 380 -2.80 12.47 -12.77
C SER A 380 -3.85 13.46 -13.29
N TYR A 381 -4.23 13.38 -14.58
CA TYR A 381 -5.15 14.35 -15.18
C TYR A 381 -6.62 14.19 -14.77
N ASP A 382 -7.05 12.96 -14.47
CA ASP A 382 -8.34 12.65 -13.84
C ASP A 382 -8.11 12.12 -12.41
N ASP A 383 -8.73 11.02 -12.00
CA ASP A 383 -8.46 10.36 -10.72
C ASP A 383 -7.01 9.82 -10.68
N ASN A 384 -6.39 9.83 -9.49
CA ASN A 384 -5.07 9.20 -9.31
C ASN A 384 -5.17 7.66 -9.33
N ILE A 385 -6.15 7.10 -8.61
CA ILE A 385 -6.45 5.66 -8.57
C ILE A 385 -7.94 5.51 -8.82
N ARG A 386 -8.31 4.76 -9.86
CA ARG A 386 -9.69 4.53 -10.29
C ARG A 386 -9.94 3.02 -10.48
N VAL A 387 -10.85 2.45 -9.69
CA VAL A 387 -11.20 1.03 -9.74
C VAL A 387 -12.64 0.88 -10.21
N ILE A 388 -12.84 0.25 -11.37
CA ILE A 388 -14.15 0.14 -12.01
C ILE A 388 -14.65 -1.30 -12.00
N GLY A 389 -15.70 -1.58 -11.22
CA GLY A 389 -16.53 -2.77 -11.40
C GLY A 389 -17.67 -2.52 -12.40
N SER A 390 -17.94 -3.48 -13.29
CA SER A 390 -18.97 -3.35 -14.36
C SER A 390 -19.93 -4.54 -14.52
N ASP A 391 -20.08 -5.39 -13.49
CA ASP A 391 -20.92 -6.62 -13.37
C ASP A 391 -20.24 -7.91 -13.91
N PRO A 392 -19.89 -8.91 -13.05
CA PRO A 392 -19.82 -8.90 -11.58
C PRO A 392 -18.54 -9.55 -11.01
N LEU A 393 -17.71 -8.82 -10.25
CA LEU A 393 -16.70 -9.49 -9.40
C LEU A 393 -16.05 -8.68 -8.29
N THR A 394 -16.02 -7.34 -8.35
CA THR A 394 -15.20 -6.53 -7.42
C THR A 394 -15.63 -6.71 -5.97
N ARG A 395 -14.77 -7.42 -5.24
CA ARG A 395 -15.03 -8.06 -3.95
C ARG A 395 -14.17 -7.48 -2.84
N SER A 396 -12.92 -7.17 -3.11
CA SER A 396 -11.98 -6.64 -2.12
C SER A 396 -11.01 -5.64 -2.75
N VAL A 397 -10.92 -4.46 -2.15
CA VAL A 397 -9.93 -3.44 -2.50
C VAL A 397 -9.18 -3.04 -1.23
N GLU A 398 -7.86 -3.27 -1.20
CA GLU A 398 -6.98 -2.97 -0.07
C GLU A 398 -5.95 -1.89 -0.47
N ILE A 399 -5.88 -0.80 0.29
CA ILE A 399 -4.99 0.34 0.04
C ILE A 399 -4.19 0.64 1.32
N THR A 400 -2.92 0.23 1.36
CA THR A 400 -2.12 0.21 2.61
C THR A 400 -0.78 0.95 2.43
N ASN A 401 -0.51 1.99 3.23
CA ASN A 401 0.69 2.84 3.10
C ASN A 401 0.83 3.45 1.68
N VAL A 402 -0.25 4.10 1.19
CA VAL A 402 -0.29 4.74 -0.14
C VAL A 402 -0.44 6.26 0.00
N SER A 403 0.36 7.04 -0.73
CA SER A 403 0.22 8.50 -0.80
C SER A 403 -0.25 8.90 -2.19
N SER A 404 -1.51 9.34 -2.28
CA SER A 404 -2.19 9.80 -3.51
C SER A 404 -2.47 11.30 -3.43
N ARG A 405 -1.91 12.07 -4.36
CA ARG A 405 -1.86 13.53 -4.24
C ARG A 405 -2.09 14.28 -5.55
N LEU A 406 -2.64 15.49 -5.45
CA LEU A 406 -2.75 16.45 -6.57
C LEU A 406 -3.48 15.91 -7.82
N ALA A 407 -4.42 14.98 -7.66
CA ALA A 407 -5.22 14.44 -8.75
C ALA A 407 -6.05 15.54 -9.44
N GLY A 408 -6.22 15.42 -10.75
CA GLY A 408 -7.07 16.31 -11.55
C GLY A 408 -8.56 16.15 -11.26
N SER A 409 -8.94 14.99 -10.70
CA SER A 409 -10.20 14.68 -10.02
C SER A 409 -9.89 14.18 -8.59
N SER A 410 -10.07 12.89 -8.28
CA SER A 410 -10.07 12.36 -6.91
C SER A 410 -8.78 11.60 -6.55
N GLY A 411 -8.43 11.58 -5.26
CA GLY A 411 -7.28 10.82 -4.76
C GLY A 411 -7.45 9.30 -4.92
N LEU A 412 -8.63 8.79 -4.63
CA LEU A 412 -9.05 7.40 -4.84
C LEU A 412 -10.55 7.35 -5.18
N SER A 413 -10.90 6.54 -6.19
CA SER A 413 -12.23 6.41 -6.76
C SER A 413 -12.55 4.93 -6.97
N VAL A 414 -13.58 4.39 -6.29
CA VAL A 414 -13.85 2.94 -6.23
C VAL A 414 -15.32 2.62 -6.51
N ALA A 415 -15.58 1.74 -7.49
CA ALA A 415 -16.92 1.28 -7.86
C ALA A 415 -17.09 -0.24 -7.62
N PRO A 416 -17.83 -0.68 -6.57
CA PRO A 416 -18.06 -2.10 -6.30
C PRO A 416 -19.14 -2.69 -7.22
N THR A 417 -19.16 -4.02 -7.37
CA THR A 417 -20.25 -4.74 -8.06
C THR A 417 -20.71 -6.04 -7.40
N ASP A 418 -20.25 -6.35 -6.20
CA ASP A 418 -20.67 -7.52 -5.42
C ASP A 418 -21.46 -7.09 -4.17
N GLU A 419 -22.55 -7.80 -3.84
CA GLU A 419 -23.33 -7.63 -2.59
C GLU A 419 -22.52 -8.02 -1.32
N GLN A 420 -21.27 -8.46 -1.48
CA GLN A 420 -20.33 -8.82 -0.43
C GLN A 420 -18.99 -8.06 -0.56
N SER A 421 -19.01 -6.86 -1.12
CA SER A 421 -17.81 -6.07 -1.42
C SER A 421 -17.24 -5.38 -0.17
N GLU A 422 -15.91 -5.40 -0.06
CA GLU A 422 -15.14 -4.85 1.05
C GLU A 422 -14.08 -3.85 0.55
N LEU A 423 -14.04 -2.67 1.17
CA LEU A 423 -12.97 -1.67 1.00
C LEU A 423 -12.16 -1.58 2.30
N GLN A 424 -10.85 -1.68 2.21
CA GLN A 424 -9.92 -1.48 3.32
C GLN A 424 -8.89 -0.41 2.94
N ILE A 425 -8.70 0.60 3.80
CA ILE A 425 -7.68 1.63 3.64
C ILE A 425 -6.94 1.80 4.96
N SER A 426 -5.61 1.78 4.93
CA SER A 426 -4.77 1.95 6.12
C SER A 426 -3.49 2.75 5.84
N ASP A 427 -2.97 3.44 6.86
CA ASP A 427 -1.68 4.15 6.88
C ASP A 427 -1.42 5.11 5.69
N SER A 428 -2.49 5.66 5.09
CA SER A 428 -2.44 6.30 3.76
C SER A 428 -2.62 7.83 3.80
N GLU A 429 -2.28 8.51 2.70
CA GLU A 429 -2.45 9.96 2.52
C GLU A 429 -3.23 10.27 1.24
N PHE A 430 -4.30 11.05 1.34
CA PHE A 430 -5.08 11.57 0.21
C PHE A 430 -5.15 13.10 0.28
N SER A 431 -4.29 13.82 -0.46
CA SER A 431 -4.17 15.28 -0.29
C SER A 431 -3.98 16.13 -1.55
N GLY A 432 -4.67 17.29 -1.56
CA GLY A 432 -4.53 18.29 -2.61
C GLY A 432 -5.26 17.98 -3.93
N ASN A 433 -6.24 17.08 -3.92
CA ASN A 433 -6.95 16.62 -5.12
C ASN A 433 -8.10 17.59 -5.49
N ASN A 434 -8.40 17.76 -6.78
CA ASN A 434 -9.42 18.72 -7.27
C ASN A 434 -10.89 18.28 -7.07
N ASN A 435 -11.12 17.11 -6.48
CA ASN A 435 -12.42 16.58 -6.10
C ASN A 435 -12.26 15.94 -4.70
N ALA A 436 -12.73 14.70 -4.51
CA ALA A 436 -12.64 14.03 -3.22
C ALA A 436 -11.23 13.51 -2.89
N GLY A 437 -10.92 13.38 -1.59
CA GLY A 437 -9.75 12.63 -1.13
C GLY A 437 -9.93 11.12 -1.39
N VAL A 438 -11.02 10.55 -0.87
CA VAL A 438 -11.49 9.18 -1.13
C VAL A 438 -12.97 9.25 -1.50
N THR A 439 -13.38 8.55 -2.57
CA THR A 439 -14.79 8.44 -2.98
C THR A 439 -15.16 7.04 -3.45
N THR A 440 -16.35 6.58 -3.07
CA THR A 440 -17.00 5.38 -3.62
C THR A 440 -18.18 5.78 -4.50
N THR A 441 -18.37 5.10 -5.64
CA THR A 441 -19.50 5.36 -6.56
C THR A 441 -20.50 4.19 -6.62
N GLY A 442 -20.72 3.51 -5.49
CA GLY A 442 -21.70 2.44 -5.31
C GLY A 442 -21.60 1.76 -3.94
N GLU A 443 -22.71 1.21 -3.46
CA GLU A 443 -22.87 0.54 -2.16
C GLU A 443 -21.91 -0.64 -1.91
N PHE A 444 -21.05 -0.52 -0.89
CA PHE A 444 -20.23 -1.60 -0.31
C PHE A 444 -20.96 -2.35 0.83
N ASP A 445 -20.65 -3.63 1.05
CA ASP A 445 -21.07 -4.38 2.26
C ASP A 445 -20.29 -3.84 3.50
N ILE A 446 -18.98 -3.62 3.34
CA ILE A 446 -18.07 -3.12 4.39
C ILE A 446 -17.08 -2.09 3.81
N ALA A 447 -16.85 -0.98 4.52
CA ALA A 447 -15.76 -0.04 4.28
C ALA A 447 -15.02 0.30 5.59
N ASN A 448 -13.75 -0.10 5.68
CA ASN A 448 -12.89 0.09 6.86
C ASN A 448 -11.74 1.06 6.53
N LEU A 449 -11.62 2.16 7.27
CA LEU A 449 -10.55 3.15 7.09
C LEU A 449 -9.80 3.39 8.41
N SER A 450 -8.47 3.20 8.41
CA SER A 450 -7.63 3.43 9.60
C SER A 450 -6.39 4.28 9.32
N SER A 451 -5.85 4.95 10.35
CA SER A 451 -4.53 5.62 10.34
C SER A 451 -4.27 6.59 9.16
N THR A 452 -5.32 7.15 8.57
CA THR A 452 -5.27 7.77 7.24
C THR A 452 -5.44 9.30 7.31
N THR A 453 -4.65 10.03 6.50
CA THR A 453 -4.64 11.50 6.46
C THR A 453 -5.30 12.01 5.18
N VAL A 454 -6.36 12.81 5.29
CA VAL A 454 -7.18 13.25 4.14
C VAL A 454 -7.37 14.77 4.15
N THR A 455 -6.56 15.50 3.37
CA THR A 455 -6.38 16.94 3.61
C THR A 455 -6.30 17.81 2.36
N SER A 456 -6.85 19.04 2.46
CA SER A 456 -6.77 20.06 1.40
C SER A 456 -7.31 19.60 0.04
N ASN A 457 -8.34 18.76 0.01
CA ASN A 457 -9.02 18.37 -1.22
C ASN A 457 -10.14 19.39 -1.54
N ASP A 458 -10.38 19.65 -2.82
CA ASP A 458 -11.29 20.72 -3.25
C ASP A 458 -12.78 20.36 -2.99
N GLY A 459 -13.15 19.07 -2.97
CA GLY A 459 -14.47 18.57 -2.57
C GLY A 459 -14.46 17.77 -1.25
N ASP A 460 -15.42 16.85 -1.06
CA ASP A 460 -15.51 15.94 0.11
C ASP A 460 -14.15 15.36 0.53
N GLY A 461 -13.84 15.32 1.83
CA GLY A 461 -12.64 14.61 2.31
C GLY A 461 -12.76 13.11 2.01
N VAL A 462 -13.73 12.46 2.63
CA VAL A 462 -14.04 11.03 2.49
C VAL A 462 -15.53 10.89 2.20
N TYR A 463 -15.89 10.30 1.05
CA TYR A 463 -17.27 9.92 0.72
C TYR A 463 -17.40 8.40 0.57
N LEU A 464 -18.28 7.79 1.39
CA LEU A 464 -18.52 6.35 1.43
C LEU A 464 -20.02 6.02 1.32
N GLU A 465 -20.38 5.19 0.34
CA GLU A 465 -21.69 4.54 0.21
C GLU A 465 -21.53 3.10 0.69
N SER A 466 -21.93 2.77 1.92
CA SER A 466 -21.70 1.42 2.48
C SER A 466 -22.64 1.04 3.63
N GLN A 467 -23.03 -0.23 3.70
CA GLN A 467 -23.87 -0.75 4.78
C GLN A 467 -23.16 -0.78 6.14
N SER A 468 -21.85 -1.01 6.17
CA SER A 468 -21.07 -1.07 7.41
C SER A 468 -19.77 -0.28 7.27
N VAL A 469 -19.65 0.80 8.04
CA VAL A 469 -18.48 1.69 8.03
C VAL A 469 -17.76 1.63 9.38
N ASP A 470 -16.46 1.39 9.36
CA ASP A 470 -15.59 1.44 10.54
C ASP A 470 -14.42 2.40 10.25
N ILE A 471 -14.26 3.43 11.10
CA ILE A 471 -13.27 4.50 10.93
C ILE A 471 -12.48 4.67 12.22
N ALA A 472 -11.15 4.58 12.16
CA ALA A 472 -10.28 4.71 13.32
C ALA A 472 -9.06 5.61 13.03
N ASP A 473 -8.71 6.50 13.96
CA ASP A 473 -7.45 7.25 13.96
C ASP A 473 -7.17 8.06 12.66
N LEU A 474 -8.22 8.60 12.03
CA LEU A 474 -8.11 9.46 10.83
C LEU A 474 -7.84 10.93 11.18
N ASP A 475 -7.10 11.63 10.31
CA ASP A 475 -6.94 13.10 10.34
C ASP A 475 -7.43 13.73 9.03
N VAL A 476 -8.60 14.37 9.08
CA VAL A 476 -9.35 14.87 7.92
C VAL A 476 -9.49 16.38 8.02
N THR A 477 -8.71 17.15 7.25
CA THR A 477 -8.63 18.60 7.45
C THR A 477 -8.68 19.48 6.19
N SER A 478 -9.44 20.57 6.28
CA SER A 478 -9.52 21.64 5.26
C SER A 478 -9.96 21.14 3.87
N ASN A 479 -10.98 20.30 3.80
CA ASN A 479 -11.55 19.83 2.53
C ASN A 479 -12.77 20.69 2.11
N GLY A 480 -13.08 20.78 0.81
CA GLY A 480 -14.22 21.55 0.28
C GLY A 480 -13.92 22.99 -0.17
N ASP A 481 -12.68 23.35 -0.57
CA ASP A 481 -12.31 24.73 -0.99
C ASP A 481 -12.65 25.08 -2.46
N ASP A 482 -13.41 24.24 -3.19
CA ASP A 482 -13.83 24.53 -4.58
C ASP A 482 -14.78 25.74 -4.72
N GLY A 483 -15.44 26.11 -3.61
CA GLY A 483 -16.36 27.24 -3.50
C GLY A 483 -17.83 26.94 -3.80
N PHE A 484 -18.23 25.67 -3.81
CA PHE A 484 -19.63 25.24 -3.69
C PHE A 484 -20.02 25.15 -2.20
N SER A 485 -21.09 24.42 -1.87
CA SER A 485 -21.65 24.40 -0.51
C SER A 485 -22.39 23.09 -0.25
N ASP A 486 -21.70 21.98 -0.52
CA ASP A 486 -22.22 20.62 -0.50
C ASP A 486 -21.26 19.66 0.24
N ASP A 487 -19.97 20.03 0.35
CA ASP A 487 -18.83 19.17 0.67
C ASP A 487 -18.46 19.07 2.15
N ASN A 488 -18.17 17.85 2.59
CA ASN A 488 -18.05 17.46 3.99
C ASN A 488 -16.62 17.02 4.32
N GLY A 489 -16.32 16.89 5.61
CA GLY A 489 -15.08 16.21 6.02
C GLY A 489 -15.19 14.70 5.75
N ILE A 490 -16.22 14.08 6.33
CA ILE A 490 -16.61 12.70 6.10
C ILE A 490 -18.10 12.67 5.79
N LEU A 491 -18.47 12.12 4.62
CA LEU A 491 -19.84 11.84 4.20
C LEU A 491 -20.05 10.33 4.12
N ILE A 492 -21.05 9.82 4.85
CA ILE A 492 -21.45 8.41 4.82
C ILE A 492 -22.91 8.32 4.36
N ASP A 493 -23.17 7.60 3.27
CA ASP A 493 -24.50 7.25 2.77
C ASP A 493 -24.81 5.77 3.07
N ASN A 494 -26.08 5.47 3.37
CA ASN A 494 -26.63 4.14 3.65
C ASN A 494 -25.94 3.38 4.81
N GLY A 495 -25.29 4.11 5.73
CA GLY A 495 -24.55 3.57 6.88
C GLY A 495 -25.46 2.83 7.88
N GLN A 496 -25.75 1.55 7.66
CA GLN A 496 -26.62 0.74 8.53
C GLN A 496 -25.99 0.48 9.90
N THR A 497 -24.67 0.33 9.94
CA THR A 497 -23.83 0.32 11.14
C THR A 497 -22.59 1.17 10.90
N THR A 498 -22.40 2.23 11.70
CA THR A 498 -21.26 3.14 11.58
C THR A 498 -20.53 3.24 12.91
N THR A 499 -19.21 3.04 12.89
CA THR A 499 -18.28 3.28 14.00
C THR A 499 -17.26 4.35 13.57
N ILE A 500 -17.02 5.36 14.40
CA ILE A 500 -15.95 6.35 14.17
C ILE A 500 -15.23 6.62 15.50
N GLU A 501 -13.97 6.19 15.62
CA GLU A 501 -13.17 6.33 16.84
C GLU A 501 -11.88 7.14 16.61
N ASN A 502 -11.43 7.87 17.65
CA ASN A 502 -10.18 8.64 17.73
C ASN A 502 -9.91 9.68 16.62
N THR A 503 -10.89 9.94 15.77
CA THR A 503 -10.72 10.65 14.50
C THR A 503 -10.86 12.17 14.67
N THR A 504 -10.04 12.93 13.95
CA THR A 504 -10.09 14.39 13.87
C THR A 504 -10.63 14.82 12.52
N VAL A 505 -11.68 15.66 12.53
CA VAL A 505 -12.26 16.26 11.34
C VAL A 505 -12.46 17.76 11.56
N THR A 506 -11.76 18.59 10.78
CA THR A 506 -11.81 20.06 10.98
C THR A 506 -11.66 20.88 9.70
N GLY A 507 -12.32 22.05 9.66
CA GLY A 507 -12.13 23.03 8.59
C GLY A 507 -12.90 22.74 7.29
N SER A 508 -13.76 21.72 7.28
CA SER A 508 -14.64 21.38 6.15
C SER A 508 -15.50 22.57 5.72
N SER A 509 -15.85 22.67 4.43
CA SER A 509 -16.70 23.77 3.95
C SER A 509 -18.12 23.68 4.52
N GLU A 510 -18.81 22.54 4.35
CA GLU A 510 -20.07 22.26 5.04
C GLU A 510 -19.84 21.51 6.36
N THR A 511 -20.46 20.36 6.58
CA THR A 511 -20.43 19.64 7.85
C THR A 511 -19.14 18.82 8.01
N ASN A 512 -18.60 18.74 9.23
CA ASN A 512 -17.39 17.92 9.44
C ASN A 512 -17.69 16.43 9.28
N ILE A 513 -18.71 15.89 9.95
CA ILE A 513 -19.17 14.50 9.76
C ILE A 513 -20.67 14.48 9.45
N TYR A 514 -21.05 14.04 8.25
CA TYR A 514 -22.43 13.84 7.83
C TYR A 514 -22.72 12.35 7.61
N ILE A 515 -23.79 11.85 8.21
CA ILE A 515 -24.27 10.46 8.05
C ILE A 515 -25.73 10.49 7.58
N ASP A 516 -25.96 10.19 6.31
CA ASP A 516 -27.31 9.91 5.81
C ASP A 516 -27.74 8.51 6.22
N GLY A 517 -28.99 8.41 6.65
CA GLY A 517 -29.61 7.18 7.11
C GLY A 517 -30.96 6.89 6.49
N GLU A 518 -31.38 7.62 5.46
CA GLU A 518 -32.59 7.27 4.70
C GLU A 518 -32.31 6.06 3.76
N PRO A 519 -32.77 4.82 4.09
CA PRO A 519 -33.90 4.53 4.96
C PRO A 519 -33.61 3.77 6.29
N ILE A 520 -32.38 3.29 6.57
CA ILE A 520 -32.14 2.27 7.63
C ILE A 520 -30.78 2.33 8.42
N THR A 521 -30.32 3.49 8.89
CA THR A 521 -29.17 3.58 9.84
C THR A 521 -29.51 3.03 11.23
N ARG A 522 -29.17 1.77 11.52
CA ARG A 522 -29.58 1.07 12.76
C ARG A 522 -28.78 1.50 13.99
N SER A 523 -27.49 1.76 13.83
CA SER A 523 -26.59 2.07 14.93
C SER A 523 -25.43 2.95 14.47
N VAL A 524 -25.22 4.06 15.17
CA VAL A 524 -24.01 4.89 15.04
C VAL A 524 -23.32 4.95 16.40
N VAL A 525 -22.01 4.71 16.42
CA VAL A 525 -21.15 4.87 17.60
C VAL A 525 -20.00 5.80 17.22
N ILE A 526 -19.85 6.91 17.92
CA ILE A 526 -18.75 7.85 17.73
C ILE A 526 -18.04 8.08 19.07
N THR A 527 -16.73 7.87 19.11
CA THR A 527 -15.92 7.86 20.34
C THR A 527 -14.64 8.67 20.18
N ASN A 528 -14.33 9.58 21.09
CA ASN A 528 -13.07 10.37 21.09
C ASN A 528 -12.87 11.26 19.85
N VAL A 529 -13.93 11.70 19.17
CA VAL A 529 -13.85 12.44 17.90
C VAL A 529 -13.84 13.95 18.07
N VAL A 530 -12.99 14.63 17.30
CA VAL A 530 -13.03 16.09 17.11
C VAL A 530 -13.75 16.41 15.81
N ALA A 531 -14.82 17.19 15.85
CA ALA A 531 -15.62 17.59 14.69
C ALA A 531 -15.91 19.11 14.78
N SER A 532 -14.94 19.92 14.37
CA SER A 532 -14.81 21.33 14.80
C SER A 532 -14.35 22.28 13.69
N GLN A 533 -14.80 23.54 13.74
CA GLN A 533 -14.48 24.60 12.78
C GLN A 533 -14.97 24.32 11.34
N SER A 534 -16.18 23.76 11.16
CA SER A 534 -16.87 23.84 9.87
C SER A 534 -17.07 25.29 9.42
N GLN A 535 -17.02 25.56 8.12
CA GLN A 535 -17.10 26.93 7.59
C GLN A 535 -18.53 27.41 7.38
N ASN A 536 -19.44 26.52 6.98
CA ASN A 536 -20.86 26.81 6.75
C ASN A 536 -21.79 25.91 7.59
N GLY A 537 -21.52 24.61 7.68
CA GLY A 537 -22.40 23.59 8.30
C GLY A 537 -22.01 23.16 9.73
N ASP A 538 -22.31 21.91 10.09
CA ASP A 538 -22.32 21.42 11.47
C ASP A 538 -20.99 20.79 11.94
N GLY A 539 -20.91 20.51 13.24
CA GLY A 539 -19.96 19.53 13.78
C GLY A 539 -20.27 18.11 13.31
N ILE A 540 -21.36 17.53 13.79
CA ILE A 540 -21.84 16.22 13.35
C ILE A 540 -23.33 16.30 13.02
N ALA A 541 -23.70 15.95 11.80
CA ALA A 541 -25.08 15.72 11.39
C ALA A 541 -25.28 14.21 11.17
N ALA A 542 -26.29 13.62 11.81
CA ALA A 542 -26.59 12.19 11.65
C ALA A 542 -28.10 11.91 11.72
N VAL A 543 -28.67 11.38 10.63
CA VAL A 543 -30.14 11.31 10.44
C VAL A 543 -30.61 9.86 10.24
N ALA A 544 -30.83 9.16 11.36
CA ALA A 544 -31.43 7.82 11.36
C ALA A 544 -32.98 7.87 11.40
N THR A 545 -33.65 6.91 10.76
CA THR A 545 -35.12 6.92 10.60
C THR A 545 -35.87 6.27 11.79
N PRO A 546 -37.16 6.59 12.02
CA PRO A 546 -37.82 6.20 13.27
C PRO A 546 -38.51 4.83 13.21
N GLU A 547 -37.86 3.77 13.74
CA GLU A 547 -38.54 2.80 14.63
C GLU A 547 -37.64 1.85 15.47
N GLN A 548 -36.31 2.03 15.56
CA GLN A 548 -35.48 1.39 16.62
C GLN A 548 -34.06 1.98 16.84
N ASP A 549 -33.64 2.88 15.97
CA ASP A 549 -32.24 3.19 15.71
C ASP A 549 -31.56 3.97 16.86
N THR A 550 -30.27 3.76 17.06
CA THR A 550 -29.52 4.31 18.22
C THR A 550 -28.26 5.05 17.77
N ILE A 551 -28.10 6.30 18.19
CA ILE A 551 -26.89 7.10 18.00
C ILE A 551 -26.25 7.31 19.38
N THR A 552 -24.99 6.87 19.53
CA THR A 552 -24.21 6.96 20.76
C THR A 552 -22.93 7.75 20.52
N LEU A 553 -22.78 8.86 21.22
CA LEU A 553 -21.73 9.84 21.07
C LEU A 553 -20.98 9.99 22.40
N THR A 554 -19.69 9.69 22.43
CA THR A 554 -18.88 9.70 23.66
C THR A 554 -17.59 10.49 23.47
N ASN A 555 -17.30 11.44 24.37
CA ASN A 555 -16.08 12.25 24.33
C ASN A 555 -15.89 13.00 22.98
N ILE A 556 -16.98 13.58 22.46
CA ILE A 556 -16.98 14.39 21.22
C ILE A 556 -16.54 15.82 21.52
N SER A 557 -15.78 16.43 20.61
CA SER A 557 -15.46 17.87 20.61
C SER A 557 -16.06 18.56 19.38
N ALA A 558 -17.22 19.20 19.56
CA ALA A 558 -17.92 20.00 18.55
C ALA A 558 -17.81 21.51 18.89
N VAL A 559 -16.78 22.17 18.36
CA VAL A 559 -16.34 23.49 18.81
C VAL A 559 -16.12 24.46 17.65
N GLY A 560 -16.77 25.62 17.71
CA GLY A 560 -16.57 26.71 16.76
C GLY A 560 -17.07 26.42 15.33
N ASN A 561 -18.03 25.51 15.18
CA ASN A 561 -18.74 25.23 13.93
C ASN A 561 -19.65 26.40 13.55
N ASN A 562 -19.88 26.63 12.25
CA ASN A 562 -20.60 27.82 11.79
C ASN A 562 -22.14 27.69 11.87
N ASP A 563 -22.70 26.49 11.78
CA ASP A 563 -24.13 26.22 12.05
C ASP A 563 -24.26 25.55 13.43
N ASP A 564 -24.82 24.33 13.52
CA ASP A 564 -25.02 23.64 14.80
C ASP A 564 -23.78 22.87 15.28
N GLY A 565 -23.72 22.61 16.59
CA GLY A 565 -22.71 21.72 17.16
C GLY A 565 -22.96 20.26 16.80
N LEU A 566 -24.22 19.80 16.92
CA LEU A 566 -24.68 18.45 16.61
C LEU A 566 -26.16 18.50 16.16
N ASP A 567 -26.51 18.02 14.95
CA ASP A 567 -27.90 17.71 14.54
C ASP A 567 -28.11 16.19 14.51
N ILE A 568 -28.98 15.68 15.38
CA ILE A 568 -29.17 14.24 15.59
C ILE A 568 -30.63 13.82 15.45
N GLY A 569 -30.94 13.18 14.32
CA GLY A 569 -32.15 12.39 14.09
C GLY A 569 -31.94 10.92 14.46
N THR A 570 -32.75 10.37 15.36
CA THR A 570 -32.62 8.97 15.83
C THR A 570 -33.85 8.51 16.62
N ALA A 571 -33.96 7.22 16.96
CA ALA A 571 -34.90 6.79 18.00
C ALA A 571 -34.30 6.88 19.41
N VAL A 572 -32.99 6.66 19.58
CA VAL A 572 -32.30 6.74 20.89
C VAL A 572 -30.99 7.51 20.77
N LEU A 573 -30.95 8.71 21.36
CA LEU A 573 -29.72 9.50 21.51
C LEU A 573 -29.07 9.25 22.88
N ASN A 574 -27.85 8.73 22.89
CA ASN A 574 -26.96 8.78 24.05
C ASN A 574 -25.81 9.74 23.76
N LEU A 575 -25.66 10.82 24.52
CA LEU A 575 -24.52 11.73 24.41
C LEU A 575 -23.82 11.82 25.77
N ASP A 576 -22.52 11.56 25.82
CA ASP A 576 -21.76 11.52 27.06
C ASP A 576 -20.36 12.14 26.96
N GLN A 577 -19.85 12.68 28.07
CA GLN A 577 -18.49 13.23 28.22
C GLN A 577 -18.06 14.29 27.19
N SER A 578 -18.99 14.88 26.44
CA SER A 578 -18.70 15.66 25.23
C SER A 578 -18.66 17.17 25.48
N THR A 579 -17.93 17.90 24.64
CA THR A 579 -17.82 19.36 24.64
C THR A 579 -18.41 19.94 23.37
N VAL A 580 -19.44 20.76 23.54
CA VAL A 580 -20.21 21.43 22.49
C VAL A 580 -20.17 22.93 22.78
N ASN A 581 -19.31 23.68 22.10
CA ASN A 581 -18.94 25.03 22.55
C ASN A 581 -18.73 26.05 21.44
N GLY A 582 -19.45 27.18 21.53
CA GLY A 582 -19.21 28.35 20.68
C GLY A 582 -19.57 28.16 19.21
N ASN A 583 -20.49 27.26 18.90
CA ASN A 583 -21.03 27.06 17.55
C ASN A 583 -22.00 28.19 17.17
N GLY A 584 -22.24 28.37 15.87
CA GLY A 584 -22.92 29.54 15.31
C GLY A 584 -24.37 29.69 15.76
N ASP A 585 -25.16 28.63 15.63
CA ASP A 585 -26.57 28.61 15.99
C ASP A 585 -26.80 27.74 17.25
N VAL A 586 -27.31 26.52 17.16
CA VAL A 586 -27.65 25.64 18.30
C VAL A 586 -26.47 24.75 18.70
N GLY A 587 -26.28 24.53 20.00
CA GLY A 587 -25.28 23.57 20.49
C GLY A 587 -25.64 22.13 20.11
N ILE A 588 -26.81 21.67 20.52
CA ILE A 588 -27.33 20.34 20.20
C ILE A 588 -28.79 20.48 19.75
N ILE A 589 -29.08 20.21 18.49
CA ILE A 589 -30.45 20.05 17.99
C ILE A 589 -30.74 18.56 17.80
N ALA A 590 -31.95 18.12 18.12
CA ALA A 590 -32.28 16.69 18.06
C ALA A 590 -33.78 16.42 17.88
N THR A 591 -34.11 15.28 17.27
CA THR A 591 -35.50 14.78 17.08
C THR A 591 -35.82 13.39 17.71
N PRO A 592 -35.30 13.02 18.90
CA PRO A 592 -35.25 11.63 19.36
C PRO A 592 -36.58 11.08 19.91
N ASP A 593 -36.76 9.76 19.82
CA ASP A 593 -37.83 9.06 20.55
C ASP A 593 -37.50 8.97 22.07
N ARG A 594 -36.21 8.80 22.40
CA ARG A 594 -35.60 8.84 23.74
C ARG A 594 -34.22 9.50 23.74
N ALA A 595 -33.91 10.31 24.76
CA ALA A 595 -32.58 10.92 24.92
C ALA A 595 -31.98 10.73 26.32
N ASN A 596 -30.66 10.52 26.37
CA ASN A 596 -29.84 10.65 27.58
C ASN A 596 -28.58 11.48 27.26
N ILE A 597 -28.57 12.74 27.69
CA ILE A 597 -27.43 13.65 27.57
C ILE A 597 -26.79 13.79 28.96
N THR A 598 -25.59 13.25 29.13
CA THR A 598 -24.90 13.21 30.43
C THR A 598 -23.45 13.68 30.38
N ARG A 599 -22.92 14.13 31.52
CA ARG A 599 -21.50 14.46 31.73
C ARG A 599 -20.85 15.39 30.69
N SER A 600 -21.64 16.19 29.98
CA SER A 600 -21.20 17.00 28.84
C SER A 600 -21.14 18.50 29.17
N SER A 601 -20.60 19.30 28.26
CA SER A 601 -20.46 20.75 28.34
C SER A 601 -21.09 21.39 27.11
N VAL A 602 -22.16 22.18 27.29
CA VAL A 602 -22.93 22.78 26.19
C VAL A 602 -23.01 24.29 26.40
N GLN A 603 -22.07 25.03 25.80
CA GLN A 603 -21.78 26.42 26.20
C GLN A 603 -21.59 27.39 25.03
N ASN A 604 -21.93 28.66 25.26
CA ASN A 604 -21.62 29.80 24.39
C ASN A 604 -22.10 29.71 22.91
N ASN A 605 -23.00 28.78 22.57
CA ASN A 605 -23.56 28.66 21.21
C ASN A 605 -24.52 29.83 20.94
N GLY A 606 -24.59 30.30 19.69
CA GLY A 606 -25.18 31.60 19.37
C GLY A 606 -26.69 31.73 19.62
N ASP A 607 -27.45 30.66 19.39
CA ASP A 607 -28.89 30.54 19.64
C ASP A 607 -29.16 29.61 20.85
N ASN A 608 -29.52 28.35 20.68
CA ASN A 608 -29.94 27.48 21.79
C ASN A 608 -28.81 26.58 22.33
N GLY A 609 -28.85 26.23 23.62
CA GLY A 609 -27.95 25.22 24.18
C GLY A 609 -28.31 23.81 23.70
N ILE A 610 -29.49 23.33 24.08
CA ILE A 610 -30.05 22.04 23.65
C ILE A 610 -31.48 22.27 23.18
N GLN A 611 -31.85 21.82 21.98
CA GLN A 611 -33.20 21.94 21.43
C GLN A 611 -33.75 20.59 20.95
N PHE A 612 -34.83 20.14 21.61
CA PHE A 612 -35.62 19.00 21.16
C PHE A 612 -36.77 19.50 20.26
N LEU A 613 -36.57 19.43 18.94
CA LEU A 613 -37.59 19.76 17.93
C LEU A 613 -38.78 18.80 17.95
N SER A 614 -38.52 17.55 18.33
CA SER A 614 -39.48 16.46 18.52
C SER A 614 -38.98 15.56 19.64
N LEU A 615 -39.90 15.00 20.44
CA LEU A 615 -39.55 14.08 21.52
C LEU A 615 -40.60 12.98 21.70
N GLY A 616 -40.22 11.72 21.51
CA GLY A 616 -41.19 10.61 21.55
C GLY A 616 -41.77 10.29 22.92
N THR A 617 -40.89 10.05 23.91
CA THR A 617 -41.30 9.46 25.20
C THR A 617 -40.61 10.04 26.43
N GLU A 618 -39.29 10.21 26.44
CA GLU A 618 -38.53 10.74 27.57
C GLU A 618 -37.17 11.30 27.14
N ALA A 619 -36.75 12.41 27.72
CA ALA A 619 -35.38 12.92 27.60
C ALA A 619 -34.83 13.18 29.00
N THR A 620 -33.64 12.65 29.29
CA THR A 620 -32.87 12.95 30.49
C THR A 620 -31.65 13.78 30.10
N VAL A 621 -31.50 14.94 30.75
CA VAL A 621 -30.33 15.81 30.62
C VAL A 621 -29.81 15.98 32.04
N SER A 622 -28.67 15.39 32.41
CA SER A 622 -28.16 15.48 33.79
C SER A 622 -26.63 15.43 33.90
N LEU A 623 -26.05 16.00 34.96
CA LEU A 623 -24.60 16.11 35.18
C LEU A 623 -23.86 16.88 34.06
N ASN A 624 -24.55 17.78 33.35
CA ASN A 624 -23.98 18.63 32.33
C ASN A 624 -23.65 20.04 32.87
N SER A 625 -22.82 20.76 32.13
CA SER A 625 -22.56 22.20 32.29
C SER A 625 -23.21 22.95 31.14
N ILE A 626 -24.29 23.71 31.39
CA ILE A 626 -25.09 24.38 30.35
C ILE A 626 -25.21 25.86 30.69
N LEU A 627 -24.45 26.72 30.00
CA LEU A 627 -24.42 28.17 30.26
C LEU A 627 -23.87 28.98 29.06
N GLY A 628 -24.20 30.27 29.01
CA GLY A 628 -23.64 31.20 28.02
C GLY A 628 -24.26 31.15 26.62
N ASN A 629 -25.12 30.16 26.33
CA ASN A 629 -25.89 30.08 25.08
C ASN A 629 -26.89 31.26 24.94
N GLY A 630 -27.26 31.61 23.71
CA GLY A 630 -27.93 32.88 23.36
C GLY A 630 -29.42 33.03 23.72
N GLU A 631 -30.32 32.33 23.03
CA GLU A 631 -31.79 32.44 23.20
C GLU A 631 -32.27 31.67 24.44
N ALA A 632 -31.88 30.39 24.58
CA ALA A 632 -32.20 29.56 25.74
C ALA A 632 -31.14 28.48 26.02
N ALA A 633 -31.10 27.98 27.25
CA ALA A 633 -30.24 26.88 27.66
C ALA A 633 -30.82 25.50 27.28
N VAL A 634 -32.14 25.31 27.45
CA VAL A 634 -32.86 24.10 26.97
C VAL A 634 -34.23 24.47 26.39
N VAL A 635 -34.52 23.97 25.20
CA VAL A 635 -35.79 24.10 24.48
C VAL A 635 -36.41 22.72 24.27
N ASN A 636 -37.72 22.61 24.54
CA ASN A 636 -38.55 21.45 24.25
C ASN A 636 -39.80 21.89 23.47
N ASP A 637 -39.80 21.70 22.15
CA ASP A 637 -40.92 22.07 21.29
C ASP A 637 -42.08 21.04 21.32
N GLN A 638 -41.87 19.89 21.95
CA GLN A 638 -42.88 18.84 22.06
C GLN A 638 -43.89 19.09 23.18
N GLU A 639 -45.12 19.49 22.82
CA GLU A 639 -46.23 19.54 23.78
C GLU A 639 -46.50 18.15 24.40
N GLY A 640 -46.54 18.08 25.74
CA GLY A 640 -47.05 16.94 26.49
C GLY A 640 -46.04 15.86 26.88
N VAL A 641 -44.77 16.00 26.49
CA VAL A 641 -43.63 15.24 27.04
C VAL A 641 -42.74 16.22 27.82
N THR A 642 -42.21 15.79 28.97
CA THR A 642 -41.36 16.64 29.81
C THR A 642 -39.91 16.18 29.74
N VAL A 643 -38.99 17.09 29.44
CA VAL A 643 -37.54 16.84 29.55
C VAL A 643 -37.15 16.87 31.03
N ASP A 644 -36.51 15.81 31.53
CA ASP A 644 -35.94 15.79 32.87
C ASP A 644 -34.53 16.38 32.86
N ALA A 645 -34.42 17.68 33.18
CA ALA A 645 -33.19 18.46 33.16
C ALA A 645 -32.61 18.69 34.57
N GLN A 646 -32.86 17.76 35.51
CA GLN A 646 -32.37 17.87 36.90
C GLN A 646 -30.88 17.57 37.02
N ASN A 647 -30.23 18.06 38.08
CA ASN A 647 -28.82 17.83 38.38
C ASN A 647 -27.83 18.33 37.29
N ASN A 648 -28.14 19.43 36.60
CA ASN A 648 -27.18 20.17 35.76
C ASN A 648 -26.63 21.40 36.48
N TRP A 649 -25.47 21.86 36.04
CA TRP A 649 -24.90 23.16 36.37
C TRP A 649 -25.32 24.20 35.33
N TRP A 650 -25.85 25.33 35.79
CA TRP A 650 -26.44 26.39 34.96
C TRP A 650 -25.68 27.72 35.08
N GLY A 651 -24.37 27.66 35.37
CA GLY A 651 -23.57 28.82 35.77
C GLY A 651 -23.91 29.39 37.16
N THR A 652 -24.89 28.82 37.87
CA THR A 652 -25.27 29.25 39.23
C THR A 652 -26.02 28.16 40.00
N ALA A 653 -25.74 28.08 41.31
CA ALA A 653 -26.43 27.23 42.28
C ALA A 653 -27.92 27.61 42.54
N SER A 654 -28.45 28.55 41.76
CA SER A 654 -29.87 28.93 41.77
C SER A 654 -30.69 28.21 40.69
N GLY A 655 -30.05 27.47 39.79
CA GLY A 655 -30.68 26.98 38.55
C GLY A 655 -30.79 28.07 37.46
N PRO A 656 -31.36 27.73 36.30
CA PRO A 656 -31.53 28.65 35.18
C PRO A 656 -32.63 29.68 35.48
N SER A 657 -32.67 30.76 34.70
CA SER A 657 -33.74 31.75 34.74
C SER A 657 -35.01 31.27 34.01
N GLU A 658 -36.17 31.86 34.32
CA GLU A 658 -37.43 31.61 33.60
C GLU A 658 -37.39 32.02 32.10
N ALA A 659 -36.32 32.68 31.65
CA ALA A 659 -36.11 33.01 30.24
C ALA A 659 -35.25 31.97 29.50
N ASP A 660 -34.39 31.25 30.22
CA ASP A 660 -33.38 30.36 29.61
C ASP A 660 -33.96 28.95 29.32
N ILE A 661 -35.26 28.77 29.47
CA ILE A 661 -35.96 27.49 29.41
C ILE A 661 -37.28 27.66 28.65
N VAL A 662 -37.47 26.85 27.60
CA VAL A 662 -38.67 26.88 26.74
C VAL A 662 -39.33 25.50 26.70
N GLY A 663 -40.65 25.46 26.84
CA GLY A 663 -41.44 24.21 26.83
C GLY A 663 -41.58 23.54 28.20
N ASP A 664 -42.03 22.28 28.21
CA ASP A 664 -42.15 21.47 29.42
C ASP A 664 -40.77 20.87 29.79
N VAL A 665 -40.00 21.57 30.62
CA VAL A 665 -38.66 21.16 31.08
C VAL A 665 -38.58 21.21 32.61
N ASN A 666 -38.04 20.16 33.22
CA ASN A 666 -37.90 20.02 34.68
C ASN A 666 -36.47 20.34 35.14
N THR A 667 -36.21 21.58 35.58
CA THR A 667 -34.87 22.06 36.00
C THR A 667 -34.66 22.07 37.52
N ASN A 668 -35.37 21.22 38.27
CA ASN A 668 -35.20 21.10 39.72
C ASN A 668 -33.82 20.52 40.10
N ASP A 669 -33.47 20.62 41.38
CA ASP A 669 -32.23 20.05 41.94
C ASP A 669 -30.97 20.37 41.12
N ALA A 670 -30.84 21.64 40.70
CA ALA A 670 -29.65 22.19 40.05
C ALA A 670 -28.38 22.01 40.93
N LEU A 671 -27.24 21.74 40.29
CA LEU A 671 -25.97 21.55 40.98
C LEU A 671 -25.50 22.85 41.64
N ALA A 672 -24.74 22.72 42.74
CA ALA A 672 -24.17 23.85 43.47
C ALA A 672 -22.85 24.37 42.87
N SER A 673 -22.25 23.60 41.96
CA SER A 673 -20.97 23.80 41.27
C SER A 673 -21.00 23.02 39.94
N PRO A 674 -19.98 23.13 39.07
CA PRO A 674 -19.85 22.26 37.90
C PRO A 674 -19.84 20.75 38.25
N PRO A 675 -20.17 19.87 37.28
CA PRO A 675 -20.03 18.42 37.42
C PRO A 675 -18.59 17.97 37.70
N GLY A 676 -18.42 16.75 38.23
CA GLY A 676 -17.15 16.28 38.80
C GLY A 676 -16.17 15.59 37.86
N LEU A 677 -14.99 15.26 38.42
CA LEU A 677 -13.91 14.48 37.80
C LEU A 677 -13.76 13.12 38.47
N ASN A 678 -13.42 12.09 37.69
CA ASN A 678 -12.92 10.82 38.23
C ASN A 678 -11.40 10.91 38.41
N GLY A 679 -10.86 10.16 39.38
CA GLY A 679 -9.42 9.94 39.52
C GLY A 679 -9.07 8.50 39.15
N VAL A 680 -8.28 8.32 38.09
CA VAL A 680 -7.94 7.00 37.54
C VAL A 680 -6.42 6.80 37.51
N ILE A 681 -5.98 5.58 37.80
CA ILE A 681 -4.57 5.19 37.68
C ILE A 681 -4.40 4.43 36.36
N ASN A 682 -3.46 4.90 35.53
CA ASN A 682 -3.26 4.44 34.17
C ASN A 682 -1.79 3.95 33.98
N PRO A 683 -1.55 2.70 33.54
CA PRO A 683 -2.54 1.65 33.27
C PRO A 683 -3.17 1.07 34.55
N ALA A 684 -4.38 0.51 34.41
CA ALA A 684 -5.14 -0.07 35.52
C ALA A 684 -4.62 -1.45 35.98
N ALA A 685 -3.68 -2.03 35.24
CA ALA A 685 -2.90 -3.20 35.66
C ALA A 685 -1.44 -3.04 35.20
N VAL A 686 -0.50 -3.59 35.98
CA VAL A 686 0.93 -3.65 35.64
C VAL A 686 1.48 -5.00 36.08
N THR A 687 2.30 -5.64 35.25
CA THR A 687 3.17 -6.76 35.63
C THR A 687 4.63 -6.31 35.55
N VAL A 688 5.47 -6.73 36.50
CA VAL A 688 6.87 -6.27 36.64
C VAL A 688 7.69 -7.38 37.31
N GLU A 689 8.99 -7.45 37.08
CA GLU A 689 9.86 -8.39 37.79
C GLU A 689 10.29 -7.87 39.19
N PRO A 690 10.77 -8.75 40.10
CA PRO A 690 11.15 -8.36 41.44
C PRO A 690 12.43 -7.52 41.47
N THR A 691 12.40 -6.44 42.26
CA THR A 691 13.50 -5.48 42.55
C THR A 691 13.72 -4.36 41.51
N GLU A 692 12.81 -4.22 40.55
CA GLU A 692 12.79 -3.18 39.51
C GLU A 692 11.98 -1.94 39.92
N GLN A 693 11.86 -0.98 38.99
CA GLN A 693 11.02 0.20 39.14
C GLN A 693 10.10 0.41 37.93
N THR A 694 8.80 0.27 38.15
CA THR A 694 7.77 0.69 37.17
C THR A 694 7.25 2.09 37.48
N SER A 695 6.50 2.71 36.57
CA SER A 695 5.81 3.98 36.84
C SER A 695 4.43 4.03 36.21
N VAL A 696 3.43 4.43 37.00
CA VAL A 696 2.04 4.62 36.56
C VAL A 696 1.66 6.10 36.54
N GLY A 697 0.82 6.48 35.59
CA GLY A 697 0.18 7.80 35.55
C GLY A 697 -1.03 7.87 36.48
N ILE A 698 -1.33 9.07 36.97
CA ILE A 698 -2.62 9.42 37.57
C ILE A 698 -3.29 10.43 36.65
N GLN A 699 -4.47 10.07 36.20
CA GLN A 699 -5.28 10.77 35.22
C GLN A 699 -6.52 11.34 35.92
N LEU A 700 -6.84 12.61 35.65
CA LEU A 700 -8.10 13.21 36.08
C LEU A 700 -9.05 13.26 34.88
N GLU A 701 -10.06 12.39 34.87
CA GLU A 701 -10.97 12.26 33.73
C GLU A 701 -12.04 13.35 33.72
N GLY A 702 -12.31 13.93 32.55
CA GLY A 702 -13.38 14.89 32.33
C GLY A 702 -13.07 16.34 32.73
N ALA A 703 -11.79 16.75 32.75
CA ALA A 703 -11.31 18.10 33.06
C ALA A 703 -11.76 19.14 32.01
N ARG A 704 -12.97 19.69 32.15
CA ARG A 704 -13.62 20.50 31.09
C ARG A 704 -13.10 21.94 30.95
N ASN A 705 -12.28 22.41 31.90
CA ASN A 705 -11.74 23.77 31.95
C ASN A 705 -10.30 23.75 32.51
N GLY A 706 -9.50 22.80 32.04
CA GLY A 706 -8.14 22.53 32.51
C GLY A 706 -8.06 22.11 33.98
N VAL A 707 -6.83 22.01 34.51
CA VAL A 707 -6.56 21.78 35.94
C VAL A 707 -5.46 22.71 36.45
N THR A 708 -5.82 23.59 37.41
CA THR A 708 -4.90 24.55 38.05
C THR A 708 -4.34 24.08 39.38
N ALA A 709 -5.04 23.18 40.08
CA ALA A 709 -4.54 22.54 41.29
C ALA A 709 -5.23 21.18 41.50
N TYR A 710 -4.58 20.28 42.23
CA TYR A 710 -5.14 19.00 42.62
C TYR A 710 -4.55 18.49 43.94
N GLN A 711 -5.36 17.75 44.68
CA GLN A 711 -4.96 17.03 45.89
C GLN A 711 -5.59 15.63 45.90
N PHE A 712 -4.82 14.63 46.31
CA PHE A 712 -5.28 13.26 46.52
C PHE A 712 -4.31 12.48 47.43
N ASP A 713 -4.81 11.40 48.04
CA ASP A 713 -4.01 10.43 48.79
C ASP A 713 -3.90 9.10 48.01
N LEU A 714 -2.76 8.43 48.17
CA LEU A 714 -2.42 7.13 47.57
C LEU A 714 -2.10 6.10 48.65
N SER A 715 -2.46 4.84 48.40
CA SER A 715 -2.09 3.71 49.27
C SER A 715 -1.80 2.44 48.48
N VAL A 716 -0.82 1.65 48.94
CA VAL A 716 -0.49 0.32 48.40
C VAL A 716 -0.95 -0.76 49.39
N ALA A 717 -1.80 -1.68 48.92
CA ALA A 717 -2.43 -2.70 49.78
C ALA A 717 -1.45 -3.67 50.45
N ASN A 718 -0.32 -3.96 49.79
CA ASN A 718 0.74 -4.84 50.26
C ASN A 718 2.14 -4.31 49.90
N SER A 719 2.74 -3.57 50.83
CA SER A 719 4.09 -2.98 50.71
C SER A 719 5.25 -3.99 50.73
N SER A 720 4.98 -5.29 50.88
CA SER A 720 5.99 -6.32 50.58
C SER A 720 6.20 -6.53 49.08
N VAL A 721 5.18 -6.29 48.25
CA VAL A 721 5.20 -6.59 46.80
C VAL A 721 5.71 -5.40 46.01
N ALA A 722 5.14 -4.21 46.23
CA ALA A 722 5.59 -2.96 45.61
C ALA A 722 5.46 -1.79 46.59
N ASN A 723 6.26 -0.75 46.41
CA ASN A 723 6.34 0.43 47.27
C ASN A 723 6.42 1.71 46.44
N ILE A 724 5.73 2.78 46.84
CA ILE A 724 5.92 4.11 46.24
C ILE A 724 7.33 4.60 46.58
N SER A 725 8.11 4.92 45.55
CA SER A 725 9.51 5.37 45.69
C SER A 725 9.71 6.83 45.29
N ALA A 726 8.95 7.31 44.31
CA ALA A 726 8.90 8.72 43.91
C ALA A 726 7.51 9.08 43.34
N ILE A 727 7.18 10.37 43.36
CA ILE A 727 6.00 10.94 42.71
C ILE A 727 6.40 12.29 42.13
N ASN A 728 6.08 12.53 40.86
CA ASN A 728 6.41 13.76 40.15
C ASN A 728 5.16 14.31 39.43
N ALA A 729 4.94 15.62 39.48
CA ALA A 729 3.97 16.29 38.61
C ALA A 729 4.48 16.27 37.15
N THR A 730 3.57 16.26 36.18
CA THR A 730 3.91 16.22 34.75
C THR A 730 4.16 17.61 34.12
N ASN A 731 3.60 18.68 34.71
CA ASN A 731 3.85 20.09 34.33
C ASN A 731 4.76 20.81 35.34
N GLU A 732 5.37 21.94 34.96
CA GLU A 732 6.12 22.82 35.88
C GLU A 732 5.18 23.57 36.84
N ALA A 733 4.94 23.00 38.03
CA ALA A 733 4.06 23.58 39.04
C ALA A 733 4.69 24.75 39.84
N GLU A 734 3.90 25.79 40.15
CA GLU A 734 4.29 26.85 41.10
C GLU A 734 4.47 26.31 42.53
N PHE A 735 3.62 25.35 42.93
CA PHE A 735 3.58 24.77 44.27
C PHE A 735 3.49 23.25 44.22
N VAL A 736 4.36 22.56 44.96
CA VAL A 736 4.37 21.10 45.12
C VAL A 736 4.57 20.76 46.60
N ASP A 737 3.61 20.07 47.21
CA ASP A 737 3.74 19.41 48.52
C ASP A 737 3.37 17.93 48.35
N ILE A 738 4.41 17.13 48.09
CA ILE A 738 4.35 15.69 47.87
C ILE A 738 5.11 15.01 49.00
N ASN A 739 4.46 14.06 49.68
CA ASN A 739 5.02 13.38 50.83
C ASN A 739 4.72 11.87 50.79
N VAL A 740 5.75 11.06 50.58
CA VAL A 740 5.71 9.59 50.58
C VAL A 740 6.11 9.08 51.97
N SER A 741 5.47 8.01 52.46
CA SER A 741 5.78 7.44 53.78
C SER A 741 7.19 6.83 53.86
N ASP A 742 7.78 6.79 55.06
CA ASP A 742 9.08 6.14 55.35
C ASP A 742 9.15 4.65 54.91
N ASP A 743 8.00 4.03 54.64
CA ASP A 743 7.83 2.64 54.23
C ASP A 743 7.21 2.45 52.83
N GLY A 744 7.01 3.53 52.06
CA GLY A 744 6.47 3.48 50.68
C GLY A 744 5.02 2.97 50.56
N SER A 745 4.33 2.69 51.66
CA SER A 745 2.97 2.14 51.66
C SER A 745 1.87 3.16 51.37
N ALA A 746 2.15 4.45 51.52
CA ALA A 746 1.21 5.53 51.24
C ALA A 746 1.91 6.84 50.83
N ALA A 747 1.18 7.72 50.16
CA ALA A 747 1.63 9.08 49.87
C ALA A 747 0.47 10.07 49.84
N SER A 748 0.76 11.33 50.15
CA SER A 748 -0.18 12.45 50.00
C SER A 748 0.37 13.44 48.97
N VAL A 749 -0.48 13.86 48.03
CA VAL A 749 -0.13 14.78 46.94
C VAL A 749 -1.00 16.04 47.03
N ASN A 750 -0.38 17.22 46.96
CA ASN A 750 -1.06 18.51 46.85
C ASN A 750 -0.20 19.43 45.96
N VAL A 751 -0.74 19.86 44.82
CA VAL A 751 0.00 20.57 43.78
C VAL A 751 -0.84 21.74 43.23
N GLY A 752 -0.20 22.87 42.97
CA GLY A 752 -0.80 24.04 42.32
C GLY A 752 0.09 24.52 41.16
N MET A 753 -0.51 24.65 39.98
CA MET A 753 0.19 24.86 38.71
C MET A 753 0.53 26.33 38.40
N GLY A 754 -0.21 27.29 38.94
CA GLY A 754 0.00 28.71 38.65
C GLY A 754 -0.17 29.01 37.15
N ASP A 755 0.86 29.56 36.52
CA ASP A 755 0.88 29.93 35.09
C ASP A 755 1.05 28.72 34.12
N SER A 756 1.02 27.46 34.58
CA SER A 756 1.24 26.26 33.74
C SER A 756 0.24 25.11 33.99
N PRO A 757 -1.08 25.38 33.88
CA PRO A 757 -2.16 24.41 34.10
C PRO A 757 -2.05 23.18 33.18
N HIS A 758 -2.73 22.09 33.56
CA HIS A 758 -2.97 21.00 32.62
C HIS A 758 -4.11 21.32 31.66
N GLU A 759 -4.02 20.73 30.47
CA GLU A 759 -5.02 20.80 29.41
C GLU A 759 -6.35 20.12 29.79
N VAL A 760 -7.33 20.22 28.88
CA VAL A 760 -8.68 19.66 29.06
C VAL A 760 -8.74 18.14 28.88
N ASN A 761 -9.96 17.60 29.03
CA ASN A 761 -10.33 16.19 28.86
C ASN A 761 -9.71 15.27 29.92
N ASN A 762 -8.67 14.49 29.61
CA ASN A 762 -8.15 13.47 30.52
C ASN A 762 -6.64 13.64 30.80
N PRO A 763 -6.18 14.76 31.39
CA PRO A 763 -4.76 14.98 31.65
C PRO A 763 -4.18 13.99 32.67
N THR A 764 -3.04 13.39 32.33
CA THR A 764 -2.17 12.71 33.29
C THR A 764 -1.43 13.77 34.10
N VAL A 765 -1.88 14.00 35.33
CA VAL A 765 -1.38 15.10 36.19
C VAL A 765 -0.10 14.76 36.94
N VAL A 766 0.13 13.46 37.19
CA VAL A 766 1.23 12.96 38.04
C VAL A 766 1.74 11.61 37.49
N LYS A 767 3.06 11.37 37.59
CA LYS A 767 3.69 10.06 37.40
C LYS A 767 4.20 9.54 38.75
N VAL A 768 3.70 8.38 39.17
CA VAL A 768 4.06 7.66 40.41
C VAL A 768 5.04 6.55 40.06
N THR A 769 6.25 6.59 40.62
CA THR A 769 7.23 5.51 40.49
C THR A 769 7.08 4.54 41.66
N LEU A 770 6.99 3.25 41.33
CA LEU A 770 6.94 2.15 42.27
C LEU A 770 8.28 1.40 42.26
N THR A 771 8.58 0.66 43.33
CA THR A 771 9.72 -0.28 43.39
C THR A 771 9.24 -1.62 43.93
N THR A 772 9.50 -2.69 43.18
CA THR A 772 9.00 -4.04 43.48
C THR A 772 9.95 -4.81 44.41
N ALA A 773 9.48 -5.90 45.04
CA ALA A 773 10.30 -6.69 45.96
C ALA A 773 9.91 -8.18 46.07
N GLU A 774 8.81 -8.52 46.74
CA GLU A 774 8.35 -9.92 46.89
C GLU A 774 7.33 -10.29 45.79
N LEU A 775 7.43 -11.52 45.28
CA LEU A 775 6.50 -12.08 44.29
C LEU A 775 5.05 -12.11 44.81
N GLY A 776 4.10 -11.73 43.97
CA GLY A 776 2.66 -11.73 44.27
C GLY A 776 1.94 -10.49 43.74
N GLU A 777 0.69 -10.32 44.18
CA GLU A 777 -0.17 -9.21 43.77
C GLU A 777 -0.31 -8.16 44.89
N THR A 778 -0.47 -6.90 44.48
CA THR A 778 -0.87 -5.77 45.33
C THR A 778 -1.76 -4.81 44.53
N THR A 779 -2.38 -3.84 45.21
CA THR A 779 -3.23 -2.83 44.58
C THR A 779 -2.76 -1.45 45.01
N LEU A 780 -2.54 -0.55 44.05
CA LEU A 780 -2.38 0.88 44.29
C LEU A 780 -3.78 1.52 44.21
N SER A 781 -4.20 2.22 45.25
CA SER A 781 -5.54 2.83 45.36
C SER A 781 -5.46 4.31 45.64
N LEU A 782 -6.33 5.07 44.98
CA LEU A 782 -6.50 6.51 45.07
C LEU A 782 -7.67 6.86 46.02
N SER A 783 -7.58 7.96 46.75
CA SER A 783 -8.64 8.45 47.64
C SER A 783 -8.57 9.96 47.87
N ASP A 784 -9.66 10.54 48.38
CA ASP A 784 -9.76 11.98 48.75
C ASP A 784 -9.34 12.94 47.61
N VAL A 785 -9.68 12.57 46.37
CA VAL A 785 -9.43 13.34 45.14
C VAL A 785 -10.23 14.65 45.14
N THR A 786 -9.54 15.74 44.90
CA THR A 786 -10.06 17.11 44.72
C THR A 786 -9.21 17.84 43.68
N ALA A 787 -9.82 18.74 42.89
CA ALA A 787 -9.11 19.49 41.86
C ALA A 787 -9.83 20.82 41.55
N THR A 788 -9.10 21.81 41.04
CA THR A 788 -9.65 23.10 40.61
C THR A 788 -9.35 23.42 39.14
N ASP A 789 -10.23 24.18 38.51
CA ASP A 789 -10.17 24.56 37.10
C ASP A 789 -9.46 25.91 36.85
N LEU A 790 -9.43 26.38 35.60
CA LEU A 790 -8.84 27.66 35.19
C LEU A 790 -9.50 28.89 35.85
N ASP A 791 -10.79 28.82 36.20
CA ASP A 791 -11.53 29.86 36.91
C ASP A 791 -11.38 29.76 38.45
N ASN A 792 -10.59 28.79 38.91
CA ASN A 792 -10.24 28.52 40.30
C ASN A 792 -11.40 27.93 41.15
N GLU A 793 -12.44 27.39 40.51
CA GLU A 793 -13.55 26.68 41.17
C GLU A 793 -13.24 25.18 41.35
N GLU A 794 -13.85 24.53 42.34
CA GLU A 794 -13.58 23.12 42.70
C GLU A 794 -14.50 22.14 41.94
N TYR A 795 -13.90 21.16 41.26
CA TYR A 795 -14.64 20.06 40.66
C TYR A 795 -15.19 19.11 41.74
N LEU A 796 -16.41 18.60 41.53
CA LEU A 796 -16.96 17.56 42.40
C LEU A 796 -16.14 16.26 42.30
N GLN A 797 -16.07 15.51 43.41
CA GLN A 797 -15.42 14.19 43.44
C GLN A 797 -16.30 13.13 42.75
N GLY A 798 -15.79 12.52 41.69
CA GLY A 798 -16.34 11.33 41.03
C GLY A 798 -15.94 10.02 41.71
N GLU A 799 -16.15 8.89 41.03
CA GLU A 799 -15.61 7.60 41.50
C GLU A 799 -14.14 7.44 41.10
N THR A 800 -13.39 6.61 41.83
CA THR A 800 -11.93 6.47 41.66
C THR A 800 -11.52 5.03 41.38
N THR A 801 -10.69 4.83 40.36
CA THR A 801 -10.20 3.51 39.94
C THR A 801 -8.75 3.31 40.39
N GLY A 802 -8.48 2.20 41.09
CA GLY A 802 -7.12 1.79 41.48
C GLY A 802 -6.52 0.78 40.51
N ALA A 803 -5.19 0.66 40.51
CA ALA A 803 -4.44 -0.25 39.65
C ALA A 803 -3.96 -1.51 40.39
N THR A 804 -3.97 -2.66 39.71
CA THR A 804 -3.38 -3.92 40.22
C THR A 804 -1.93 -4.06 39.78
N ILE A 805 -1.02 -4.31 40.71
CA ILE A 805 0.41 -4.49 40.44
C ILE A 805 0.78 -5.94 40.75
N THR A 806 1.21 -6.68 39.74
CA THR A 806 1.64 -8.07 39.80
C THR A 806 3.16 -8.14 39.73
N VAL A 807 3.77 -8.96 40.59
CA VAL A 807 5.21 -9.23 40.58
C VAL A 807 5.45 -10.73 40.38
N SER A 808 6.02 -11.09 39.24
CA SER A 808 6.23 -12.46 38.74
C SER A 808 7.70 -12.88 38.73
N GLU A 809 7.99 -14.13 38.34
CA GLU A 809 9.32 -14.46 37.79
C GLU A 809 9.11 -14.69 36.29
N SER A 810 9.80 -13.93 35.45
CA SER A 810 9.77 -14.05 34.00
C SER A 810 10.45 -15.34 33.57
N VAL A 811 10.01 -15.88 32.43
CA VAL A 811 10.58 -17.10 31.86
C VAL A 811 11.27 -16.70 30.57
N SER A 812 12.55 -16.37 30.67
CA SER A 812 13.35 -15.89 29.54
C SER A 812 13.19 -16.81 28.32
N PRO A 813 13.04 -16.25 27.10
CA PRO A 813 12.94 -17.04 25.89
C PRO A 813 14.13 -17.99 25.70
N SER A 814 13.93 -19.05 24.94
CA SER A 814 15.05 -19.89 24.49
C SER A 814 15.92 -19.12 23.47
N PRO A 815 17.21 -19.46 23.30
CA PRO A 815 18.10 -18.84 22.32
C PRO A 815 17.45 -18.68 20.94
N VAL A 816 17.34 -17.43 20.46
CA VAL A 816 16.83 -17.11 19.11
C VAL A 816 17.94 -17.33 18.08
N VAL A 817 19.18 -16.98 18.43
CA VAL A 817 20.41 -17.23 17.67
C VAL A 817 21.43 -17.91 18.59
N GLY A 818 22.35 -18.70 18.02
CA GLY A 818 23.47 -19.26 18.78
C GLY A 818 23.09 -20.31 19.84
N GLU A 819 23.65 -20.17 21.04
CA GLU A 819 23.40 -21.01 22.22
C GLU A 819 23.16 -20.19 23.50
N ASP A 820 23.20 -18.85 23.41
CA ASP A 820 23.08 -17.91 24.52
C ASP A 820 21.62 -17.35 24.56
N GLU A 821 21.09 -17.10 25.75
CA GLU A 821 19.68 -16.73 25.95
C GLU A 821 19.48 -15.21 25.73
N PRO A 822 18.37 -14.75 25.10
CA PRO A 822 18.11 -13.33 24.92
C PRO A 822 18.05 -12.60 26.26
N ASN A 823 18.39 -11.31 26.28
CA ASN A 823 18.33 -10.47 27.48
C ASN A 823 17.37 -9.29 27.29
N ASP A 824 16.47 -9.11 28.26
CA ASP A 824 15.86 -7.81 28.57
C ASP A 824 16.96 -6.94 29.21
N LEU A 825 17.28 -5.81 28.59
CA LEU A 825 18.32 -4.90 29.06
C LEU A 825 17.78 -3.74 29.91
N ASN A 826 16.47 -3.50 29.93
CA ASN A 826 15.86 -2.29 30.47
C ASN A 826 14.92 -2.52 31.69
N GLY A 827 14.29 -3.70 31.77
CA GLY A 827 13.37 -4.12 32.82
C GLY A 827 11.90 -3.83 32.52
N ASP A 828 11.46 -3.98 31.26
CA ASP A 828 10.05 -3.84 30.85
C ASP A 828 9.38 -5.17 30.44
N GLY A 829 10.15 -6.26 30.29
CA GLY A 829 9.69 -7.58 29.90
C GLY A 829 9.89 -7.91 28.41
N LEU A 830 10.33 -6.96 27.59
CA LEU A 830 10.75 -7.16 26.21
C LEU A 830 12.26 -7.44 26.14
N TYR A 831 12.69 -8.25 25.17
CA TYR A 831 14.06 -8.78 25.12
C TYR A 831 14.82 -8.18 23.93
N GLU A 832 15.48 -7.02 24.09
CA GLU A 832 16.08 -6.27 22.98
C GLU A 832 17.43 -6.85 22.51
N ASP A 833 18.17 -7.50 23.40
CA ASP A 833 19.34 -8.32 23.07
C ASP A 833 18.85 -9.71 22.66
N ILE A 834 18.67 -9.89 21.34
CA ILE A 834 18.04 -11.05 20.69
C ILE A 834 19.06 -12.18 20.48
N ASP A 835 20.34 -11.83 20.28
CA ASP A 835 21.40 -12.80 19.98
C ASP A 835 22.24 -13.26 21.20
N GLY A 836 22.08 -12.58 22.34
CA GLY A 836 22.56 -12.97 23.67
C GLY A 836 23.95 -12.47 24.04
N ASP A 837 24.48 -11.50 23.28
CA ASP A 837 25.85 -10.96 23.37
C ASP A 837 26.04 -9.99 24.57
N GLY A 838 24.98 -9.27 24.95
CA GLY A 838 24.97 -8.31 26.06
C GLY A 838 25.09 -6.83 25.66
N GLU A 839 25.07 -6.51 24.37
CA GLU A 839 24.86 -5.17 23.81
C GLU A 839 23.62 -5.23 22.88
N PHE A 840 22.73 -4.22 22.89
CA PHE A 840 21.60 -4.12 21.94
C PHE A 840 22.02 -3.24 20.75
N ASP A 841 22.17 -3.83 19.57
CA ASP A 841 22.55 -3.12 18.35
C ASP A 841 21.74 -3.55 17.09
N VAL A 842 22.23 -3.20 15.89
CA VAL A 842 21.55 -3.50 14.61
C VAL A 842 21.53 -5.01 14.29
N PHE A 843 22.38 -5.82 14.91
CA PHE A 843 22.38 -7.27 14.75
C PHE A 843 21.16 -7.92 15.42
N ASP A 844 20.63 -7.34 16.50
CA ASP A 844 19.42 -7.84 17.18
C ASP A 844 18.15 -7.63 16.36
N VAL A 845 17.96 -6.41 15.86
CA VAL A 845 16.92 -6.08 14.87
C VAL A 845 16.98 -7.05 13.69
N GLN A 846 18.19 -7.31 13.20
CA GLN A 846 18.41 -8.24 12.10
C GLN A 846 18.18 -9.71 12.51
N ALA A 847 18.47 -10.09 13.75
CA ALA A 847 18.24 -11.42 14.31
C ALA A 847 16.75 -11.70 14.49
N LEU A 848 15.98 -10.76 15.03
CA LEU A 848 14.53 -10.85 15.17
C LEU A 848 13.87 -10.96 13.78
N PHE A 849 14.23 -10.07 12.84
CA PHE A 849 13.72 -10.13 11.46
C PHE A 849 13.94 -11.50 10.80
N ASN A 850 15.13 -12.08 10.97
CA ASN A 850 15.48 -13.37 10.37
C ASN A 850 14.87 -14.59 11.09
N ASN A 851 14.46 -14.45 12.36
CA ASN A 851 14.03 -15.56 13.21
C ASN A 851 12.65 -15.36 13.86
N ARG A 852 11.87 -14.36 13.43
CA ARG A 852 10.47 -14.10 13.82
C ARG A 852 9.62 -15.38 13.82
N ASP A 853 9.71 -16.15 12.74
CA ASP A 853 8.93 -17.39 12.55
C ASP A 853 9.53 -18.62 13.27
N SER A 854 10.56 -18.42 14.12
CA SER A 854 11.20 -19.48 14.89
C SER A 854 10.37 -19.90 16.10
N THR A 855 10.60 -21.11 16.62
CA THR A 855 9.93 -21.59 17.84
C THR A 855 10.38 -20.86 19.11
N ALA A 856 11.53 -20.19 19.11
CA ALA A 856 11.97 -19.36 20.22
C ALA A 856 11.09 -18.11 20.37
N VAL A 857 10.86 -17.42 19.25
CA VAL A 857 10.03 -16.21 19.18
C VAL A 857 8.54 -16.56 19.27
N THR A 858 8.02 -17.42 18.38
CA THR A 858 6.58 -17.79 18.32
C THR A 858 6.04 -18.57 19.53
N SER A 859 6.87 -18.96 20.50
CA SER A 859 6.38 -19.54 21.78
C SER A 859 6.28 -18.51 22.91
N ASN A 860 6.84 -17.30 22.73
CA ASN A 860 6.90 -16.24 23.73
C ASN A 860 6.61 -14.87 23.06
N PRO A 861 5.49 -14.69 22.33
CA PRO A 861 5.24 -13.47 21.56
C PRO A 861 5.20 -12.22 22.43
N GLU A 862 4.66 -12.32 23.65
CA GLU A 862 4.69 -11.27 24.69
C GLU A 862 6.10 -10.71 24.98
N ALA A 863 7.16 -11.52 24.82
CA ALA A 863 8.55 -11.13 25.12
C ALA A 863 9.27 -10.41 23.97
N PHE A 864 8.61 -10.28 22.82
CA PHE A 864 9.12 -9.60 21.62
C PHE A 864 8.06 -8.69 20.99
N ASN A 865 7.06 -8.27 21.79
CA ASN A 865 5.95 -7.41 21.41
C ASN A 865 6.34 -5.92 21.48
N PHE A 866 7.31 -5.53 20.67
CA PHE A 866 7.79 -4.14 20.61
C PHE A 866 6.76 -3.19 19.98
N ALA A 867 5.81 -3.71 19.18
CA ALA A 867 4.70 -2.93 18.63
C ALA A 867 3.65 -2.56 19.71
N GLY A 868 3.56 -3.32 20.80
CA GLY A 868 2.67 -3.02 21.92
C GLY A 868 1.24 -3.56 21.81
N ASP A 869 1.02 -4.63 21.03
CA ASP A 869 -0.28 -5.31 20.90
C ASP A 869 -0.85 -5.70 22.28
N GLU A 870 -2.14 -5.48 22.53
CA GLU A 870 -2.73 -5.81 23.84
C GLU A 870 -2.74 -7.33 24.16
N ASN A 871 -2.77 -8.19 23.12
CA ASN A 871 -2.78 -9.65 23.24
C ASN A 871 -2.05 -10.29 22.05
N PRO A 872 -0.70 -10.32 22.02
CA PRO A 872 0.06 -10.77 20.86
C PRO A 872 0.01 -12.30 20.69
N ASP A 873 -0.80 -12.79 19.74
CA ASP A 873 -0.83 -14.22 19.34
C ASP A 873 0.41 -14.62 18.50
N SER A 874 1.15 -13.64 17.96
CA SER A 874 2.37 -13.82 17.15
C SER A 874 3.20 -12.53 17.11
N VAL A 875 4.50 -12.64 16.78
CA VAL A 875 5.38 -11.50 16.55
C VAL A 875 5.37 -11.12 15.06
N SER A 876 5.26 -9.84 14.77
CA SER A 876 4.96 -9.26 13.46
C SER A 876 6.22 -8.69 12.76
N VAL A 877 6.01 -7.87 11.71
CA VAL A 877 7.06 -6.99 11.15
C VAL A 877 7.10 -5.64 11.86
N PHE A 878 6.00 -5.18 12.44
CA PHE A 878 5.93 -3.93 13.20
C PHE A 878 6.77 -4.00 14.47
N ASP A 879 6.88 -5.18 15.11
CA ASP A 879 7.79 -5.42 16.23
C ASP A 879 9.27 -5.22 15.86
N VAL A 880 9.66 -5.65 14.65
CA VAL A 880 11.02 -5.40 14.13
C VAL A 880 11.23 -3.91 13.89
N GLN A 881 10.20 -3.21 13.40
CA GLN A 881 10.25 -1.78 13.11
C GLN A 881 10.27 -0.93 14.39
N ALA A 882 9.55 -1.33 15.43
CA ALA A 882 9.59 -0.71 16.76
C ALA A 882 10.97 -0.91 17.40
N LEU A 883 11.48 -2.16 17.47
CA LEU A 883 12.83 -2.44 17.96
C LEU A 883 13.92 -1.65 17.19
N PHE A 884 13.77 -1.50 15.87
CA PHE A 884 14.68 -0.65 15.07
C PHE A 884 14.53 0.85 15.35
N THR A 885 13.34 1.30 15.77
CA THR A 885 13.06 2.69 16.14
C THR A 885 13.63 3.01 17.53
N ASP A 886 13.56 2.08 18.47
CA ASP A 886 14.16 2.24 19.80
C ASP A 886 15.69 2.22 19.76
N LEU A 887 16.28 1.40 18.89
CA LEU A 887 17.72 1.44 18.59
C LEU A 887 18.17 2.83 18.08
N GLN A 888 17.30 3.58 17.38
CA GLN A 888 17.60 4.94 16.92
C GLN A 888 17.42 6.04 17.99
N GLN A 889 16.90 5.70 19.18
CA GLN A 889 16.64 6.65 20.27
C GLN A 889 17.70 6.64 21.39
N GLN A 890 18.75 5.82 21.27
CA GLN A 890 19.91 5.75 22.18
C GLN A 890 20.94 6.89 22.00
#